data_AF-A0A0G2A0D3-F1
#
_entry.id   AF-A0A0G2A0D3-F1
#
_cell.length_a   1.000
_cell.length_b   1.000
_cell.length_c   1.000
_cell.angle_alpha   90.00
_cell.angle_beta   90.00
_cell.angle_gamma   90.00
#
_symmetry.space_group_name_H-M   'P 1'
#
loop_
_entity.id
_entity.type
_entity.pdbx_description
1 polymer ?
#
loop_
_entity_poly.entity_id
_entity_poly.type
_entity_poly.pdbx_seq_one_letter_code
_entity_poly.pdbx_strand_id
1 'polypeptide(L)'
;MRLGLTARVLLSLTHNFPLLTSDFFRYTIPMNRSRLKRLALGFIVVFALAAVLPFVPHALAQIPSADLAAVGNTGIPVTDIRIIVARLIRIVISLLGIVLVALIIYAGILYMLARGDKDKVQDAWKIIRNAIIGLAIVLASYVITTFVLNALLRAAGLSGTSLTGSSGVIEPLSGSLGAGIIQDHYPPRGGFDIPRNTKIIVTFKEPIAFDSILASGSYDPSAALVTGDLNANNVKIYKTSDTVSGALSSAQVDVAVTADRKTFVFDPVALLGSPIESQNYSVFLSPAIQKLLPDFSTTAPAFPAPYDDGYLWNFQVSTVVDITPPQVQNWIPLPNALYARNILVQVTFNEAVDPTSTTGVFQLTSDVLLDFNNIQVRNDSAAGAPVEGTYIISNGYRTVEFITFDACGENACGGTIYCLPGSSNFTLFVRAAPLGAEPPQALFGPAGYGGVADVAGNSLDGGGEEALLKNLIAQGPPIAVNALAVDNFWSDFSTDNTLNTNRPHLDAILPAQNQPDVSVDQDVEITFNEPMRFSTLTNANIGLTPRPAHELWYRVGAQNVANVVASVVTGTVAIIEHGLFLDYIAGGPLQNYYPIVNNEVSTAYQICYYPAYGPPSNCGVSAAQPSCCFGAASSSSACSIPTSISSP
;
A
#
# COMPACT_ATOMS: atom_id res chain seq x y z
N MET A 1 3.63 53.62 31.77
CA MET A 1 3.79 54.96 31.15
C MET A 1 3.15 54.91 29.77
N ARG A 2 2.03 55.63 29.62
CA ARG A 2 1.30 56.05 28.41
C ARG A 2 1.02 55.07 27.25
N LEU A 3 -0.29 54.85 27.07
CA LEU A 3 -1.02 54.64 25.82
C LEU A 3 -0.44 55.38 24.60
N GLY A 4 -0.51 54.73 23.44
CA GLY A 4 -0.70 55.41 22.16
C GLY A 4 0.06 54.78 21.00
N LEU A 5 -0.56 53.84 20.27
CA LEU A 5 -0.54 53.77 18.80
C LEU A 5 -1.48 52.66 18.27
N THR A 6 -2.79 52.82 18.51
CA THR A 6 -3.81 52.22 17.63
C THR A 6 -4.10 53.22 16.51
N ALA A 7 -4.43 52.69 15.33
CA ALA A 7 -4.89 53.42 14.14
C ALA A 7 -3.84 54.17 13.30
N ARG A 8 -3.01 53.43 12.52
CA ARG A 8 -2.45 53.99 11.27
C ARG A 8 -2.13 53.01 10.12
N VAL A 9 -2.64 51.78 10.16
CA VAL A 9 -2.51 50.84 9.02
C VAL A 9 -3.87 50.44 8.41
N LEU A 10 -5.00 50.89 8.99
CA LEU A 10 -6.36 50.58 8.50
C LEU A 10 -7.03 51.73 7.71
N LEU A 11 -6.27 52.72 7.25
CA LEU A 11 -6.80 53.96 6.65
C LEU A 11 -6.19 54.27 5.27
N SER A 12 -5.99 53.23 4.44
CA SER A 12 -5.53 53.39 3.05
C SER A 12 -6.40 52.66 2.00
N LEU A 13 -7.62 52.21 2.34
CA LEU A 13 -8.49 51.48 1.39
C LEU A 13 -9.92 52.01 1.33
N THR A 14 -10.16 53.29 1.64
CA THR A 14 -11.50 53.93 1.58
C THR A 14 -11.67 54.93 0.44
N HIS A 15 -10.92 54.79 -0.66
CA HIS A 15 -11.16 55.54 -1.91
C HIS A 15 -11.17 54.59 -3.10
N ASN A 16 -12.27 53.84 -3.30
CA ASN A 16 -12.81 53.41 -4.60
C ASN A 16 -13.97 52.40 -4.48
N PHE A 17 -15.03 52.74 -3.74
CA PHE A 17 -16.30 51.99 -3.83
C PHE A 17 -17.49 52.95 -3.77
N PRO A 18 -18.07 53.35 -4.90
CA PRO A 18 -19.38 53.99 -4.93
C PRO A 18 -20.43 52.90 -5.18
N LEU A 19 -20.89 52.20 -4.15
CA LEU A 19 -22.04 51.29 -4.28
C LEU A 19 -22.90 51.34 -3.01
N LEU A 20 -23.43 52.51 -2.68
CA LEU A 20 -24.58 52.67 -1.79
C LEU A 20 -25.26 54.01 -2.14
N THR A 21 -25.96 54.03 -3.28
CA THR A 21 -26.99 55.04 -3.56
C THR A 21 -28.31 54.34 -3.88
N SER A 22 -29.40 55.00 -3.51
CA SER A 22 -30.73 54.50 -3.20
C SER A 22 -31.63 54.09 -4.39
N ASP A 23 -31.07 53.68 -5.53
CA ASP A 23 -31.86 53.41 -6.75
C ASP A 23 -32.11 51.91 -7.05
N PHE A 24 -31.85 51.03 -6.07
CA PHE A 24 -31.87 49.57 -6.28
C PHE A 24 -33.28 48.92 -6.40
N PHE A 25 -34.37 49.68 -6.41
CA PHE A 25 -35.73 49.14 -6.29
C PHE A 25 -36.70 49.47 -7.45
N ARG A 26 -36.21 49.59 -8.70
CA ARG A 26 -37.10 49.85 -9.87
C ARG A 26 -36.99 48.87 -11.05
N TYR A 27 -36.66 47.61 -10.81
CA TYR A 27 -36.87 46.58 -11.84
C TYR A 27 -37.59 45.34 -11.27
N THR A 28 -38.89 45.47 -11.04
CA THR A 28 -39.78 44.32 -10.80
C THR A 28 -40.11 43.65 -12.13
N ILE A 29 -39.37 42.60 -12.48
CA ILE A 29 -39.83 41.65 -13.51
C ILE A 29 -40.86 40.74 -12.83
N PRO A 30 -42.08 40.58 -13.38
CA PRO A 30 -43.09 39.70 -12.79
C PRO A 30 -42.65 38.24 -12.93
N MET A 31 -42.05 37.69 -11.88
CA MET A 31 -41.84 36.26 -11.73
C MET A 31 -43.13 35.58 -11.29
N ASN A 32 -43.48 34.47 -11.95
CA ASN A 32 -44.60 33.62 -11.54
C ASN A 32 -44.42 33.16 -10.08
N ARG A 33 -45.45 33.35 -9.24
CA ARG A 33 -45.44 33.08 -7.80
C ARG A 33 -45.01 31.64 -7.46
N SER A 34 -45.21 30.68 -8.37
CA SER A 34 -44.77 29.28 -8.20
C SER A 34 -43.25 29.10 -8.36
N ARG A 35 -42.59 29.88 -9.24
CA ARG A 35 -41.13 29.81 -9.45
C ARG A 35 -40.36 30.55 -8.36
N LEU A 36 -40.91 31.66 -7.87
CA LEU A 36 -40.36 32.38 -6.71
C LEU A 36 -40.39 31.51 -5.44
N LYS A 37 -41.48 30.76 -5.22
CA LYS A 37 -41.59 29.81 -4.11
C LYS A 37 -40.58 28.65 -4.23
N ARG A 38 -40.32 28.12 -5.43
CA ARG A 38 -39.34 27.04 -5.65
C ARG A 38 -37.89 27.50 -5.44
N LEU A 39 -37.57 28.71 -5.89
CA LEU A 39 -36.25 29.33 -5.65
C LEU A 39 -36.05 29.69 -4.17
N ALA A 40 -37.06 30.26 -3.52
CA ALA A 40 -37.02 30.54 -2.09
C ALA A 40 -36.91 29.25 -1.25
N LEU A 41 -37.62 28.19 -1.63
CA LEU A 41 -37.53 26.88 -0.98
C LEU A 41 -36.14 26.26 -1.17
N GLY A 42 -35.55 26.34 -2.36
CA GLY A 42 -34.17 25.89 -2.60
C GLY A 42 -33.15 26.66 -1.76
N PHE A 43 -33.31 27.98 -1.63
CA PHE A 43 -32.45 28.82 -0.80
C PHE A 43 -32.60 28.48 0.69
N ILE A 44 -33.82 28.24 1.17
CA ILE A 44 -34.10 27.82 2.56
C ILE A 44 -33.54 26.43 2.85
N VAL A 45 -33.61 25.49 1.90
CA VAL A 45 -33.06 24.13 2.06
C VAL A 45 -31.53 24.17 2.08
N VAL A 46 -30.89 24.95 1.21
CA VAL A 46 -29.42 25.11 1.20
C VAL A 46 -28.94 25.85 2.45
N PHE A 47 -29.68 26.87 2.91
CA PHE A 47 -29.36 27.58 4.15
C PHE A 47 -29.60 26.71 5.39
N ALA A 48 -30.63 25.87 5.40
CA ALA A 48 -30.88 24.89 6.46
C ALA A 48 -29.81 23.79 6.49
N LEU A 49 -29.36 23.31 5.32
CA LEU A 49 -28.27 22.34 5.23
C LEU A 49 -26.93 22.94 5.68
N ALA A 50 -26.65 24.19 5.31
CA ALA A 50 -25.47 24.93 5.74
C ALA A 50 -25.50 25.31 7.24
N ALA A 51 -26.69 25.54 7.81
CA ALA A 51 -26.88 25.79 9.24
C ALA A 51 -26.79 24.51 10.09
N VAL A 52 -26.94 23.33 9.50
CA VAL A 52 -26.79 22.02 10.18
C VAL A 52 -25.33 21.54 10.20
N LEU A 53 -24.51 21.91 9.21
CA LEU A 53 -23.07 21.58 9.16
C LEU A 53 -22.25 21.95 10.41
N PRO A 54 -22.47 23.06 11.14
CA PRO A 54 -21.75 23.34 12.40
C PRO A 54 -22.18 22.46 13.60
N PHE A 55 -23.25 21.66 13.49
CA PHE A 55 -23.73 20.77 14.56
C PHE A 55 -23.30 19.31 14.38
N VAL A 56 -22.59 18.97 13.31
CA VAL A 56 -21.89 17.68 13.21
C VAL A 56 -20.71 17.73 14.19
N PRO A 57 -20.51 16.75 15.09
CA PRO A 57 -19.36 16.75 15.99
C PRO A 57 -18.09 16.71 15.12
N HIS A 58 -17.39 17.83 15.06
CA HIS A 58 -16.10 17.91 14.39
C HIS A 58 -15.12 17.14 15.27
N ALA A 59 -14.41 16.17 14.69
CA ALA A 59 -13.24 15.57 15.33
C ALA A 59 -12.35 16.71 15.85
N LEU A 60 -12.32 16.86 17.18
CA LEU A 60 -11.50 17.85 17.82
C LEU A 60 -10.06 17.42 17.53
N ALA A 61 -9.29 18.25 16.83
CA ALA A 61 -7.84 18.19 16.95
C ALA A 61 -7.53 18.48 18.43
N GLN A 62 -7.51 17.43 19.25
CA GLN A 62 -7.01 17.50 20.61
C GLN A 62 -5.51 17.69 20.48
N ILE A 63 -5.03 18.88 20.82
CA ILE A 63 -3.66 19.03 21.27
C ILE A 63 -3.57 18.18 22.54
N PRO A 64 -2.69 17.16 22.61
CA PRO A 64 -2.51 16.39 23.83
C PRO A 64 -2.20 17.36 24.97
N SER A 65 -3.03 17.35 26.00
CA SER A 65 -2.89 18.17 27.21
C SER A 65 -1.63 17.83 28.03
N ALA A 66 -0.84 16.85 27.58
CA ALA A 66 0.39 16.41 28.21
C ALA A 66 1.55 17.39 28.05
N ASP A 67 1.60 18.20 26.97
CA ASP A 67 2.73 19.12 26.71
C ASP A 67 2.61 20.50 27.37
N LEU A 68 1.52 20.77 28.09
CA LEU A 68 1.33 22.02 28.82
C LEU A 68 1.33 21.85 30.35
N ALA A 69 1.63 20.66 30.85
CA ALA A 69 1.85 20.43 32.28
C ALA A 69 3.26 20.87 32.76
N ALA A 70 4.17 21.21 31.84
CA ALA A 70 5.54 21.60 32.18
C ALA A 70 5.72 23.09 32.55
N VAL A 71 4.70 23.95 32.40
CA VAL A 71 4.79 25.36 32.81
C VAL A 71 3.46 25.85 33.38
N GLY A 72 3.30 25.79 34.71
CA GLY A 72 2.28 26.56 35.43
C GLY A 72 1.42 25.75 36.40
N ASN A 73 2.00 25.33 37.52
CA ASN A 73 1.25 24.76 38.64
C ASN A 73 0.54 25.86 39.44
N THR A 74 -0.56 26.40 38.91
CA THR A 74 -1.48 27.28 39.66
C THR A 74 -2.92 26.85 39.37
N GLY A 75 -3.57 26.23 40.35
CA GLY A 75 -4.90 25.61 40.26
C GLY A 75 -6.07 26.57 39.96
N ILE A 76 -6.11 27.12 38.75
CA ILE A 76 -7.25 27.81 38.16
C ILE A 76 -7.49 27.16 36.79
N PRO A 77 -8.73 26.81 36.40
CA PRO A 77 -9.00 26.28 35.07
C PRO A 77 -8.82 27.39 34.04
N VAL A 78 -7.60 27.49 33.50
CA VAL A 78 -7.28 28.38 32.38
C VAL A 78 -7.52 27.57 31.11
N THR A 79 -8.63 27.85 30.43
CA THR A 79 -8.70 27.54 29.01
C THR A 79 -7.58 28.32 28.33
N ASP A 80 -6.59 27.63 27.76
CA ASP A 80 -5.44 28.29 27.12
C ASP A 80 -5.97 29.27 26.06
N ILE A 81 -5.57 30.53 26.17
CA ILE A 81 -5.99 31.61 25.27
C ILE A 81 -5.70 31.25 23.80
N ARG A 82 -4.69 30.42 23.53
CA ARG A 82 -4.38 29.89 22.20
C ARG A 82 -5.47 28.97 21.66
N ILE A 83 -6.11 28.17 22.52
CA ILE A 83 -7.24 27.31 22.14
C ILE A 83 -8.49 28.17 21.84
N ILE A 84 -8.71 29.24 22.61
CA ILE A 84 -9.80 30.19 22.35
C ILE A 84 -9.58 30.92 21.01
N VAL A 85 -8.36 31.37 20.74
CA VAL A 85 -7.99 32.04 19.48
C VAL A 85 -8.08 31.09 18.28
N ALA A 86 -7.60 29.85 18.40
CA ALA A 86 -7.71 28.85 17.33
C ALA A 86 -9.18 28.50 17.02
N ARG A 87 -10.02 28.38 18.07
CA ARG A 87 -11.46 28.18 17.90
C ARG A 87 -12.12 29.38 17.21
N LEU A 88 -11.73 30.60 17.57
CA LEU A 88 -12.23 31.83 16.95
C LEU A 88 -11.84 31.92 15.46
N ILE A 89 -10.57 31.65 15.12
CA ILE A 89 -10.08 31.65 13.74
C ILE A 89 -10.84 30.63 12.90
N ARG A 90 -11.09 29.42 13.43
CA ARG A 90 -11.85 28.38 12.73
C ARG A 90 -13.30 28.82 12.44
N ILE A 91 -13.96 29.50 13.37
CA ILE A 91 -15.30 30.06 13.16
C ILE A 91 -15.30 31.13 12.07
N VAL A 92 -14.26 31.97 12.01
CA VAL A 92 -14.15 33.02 10.98
C VAL A 92 -13.87 32.42 9.60
N ILE A 93 -13.00 31.40 9.49
CA ILE A 93 -12.70 30.72 8.22
C ILE A 93 -13.91 29.97 7.68
N SER A 94 -14.68 29.28 8.54
CA SER A 94 -15.90 28.58 8.10
C SER A 94 -16.97 29.55 7.60
N LEU A 95 -17.13 30.70 8.28
CA LEU A 95 -18.04 31.76 7.84
C LEU A 95 -17.63 32.31 6.46
N LEU A 96 -16.33 32.57 6.26
CA LEU A 96 -15.80 33.04 4.97
C LEU A 96 -16.00 32.03 3.84
N GLY A 97 -15.82 30.73 4.11
CA GLY A 97 -16.07 29.66 3.15
C GLY A 97 -17.53 29.62 2.69
N ILE A 98 -18.48 29.75 3.62
CA ILE A 98 -19.92 29.80 3.31
C ILE A 98 -20.25 31.03 2.45
N VAL A 99 -19.68 32.20 2.77
CA VAL A 99 -19.86 33.43 1.98
C VAL A 99 -19.33 33.25 0.55
N LEU A 100 -18.19 32.59 0.39
CA LEU A 100 -17.58 32.35 -0.91
C LEU A 100 -18.43 31.43 -1.79
N VAL A 101 -18.97 30.35 -1.22
CA VAL A 101 -19.93 29.47 -1.90
C VAL A 101 -21.20 30.22 -2.30
N ALA A 102 -21.72 31.07 -1.41
CA ALA A 102 -22.90 31.90 -1.71
C ALA A 102 -22.65 32.88 -2.88
N LEU A 103 -21.46 33.47 -2.96
CA LEU A 103 -21.07 34.35 -4.07
C LEU A 103 -20.95 33.60 -5.41
N ILE A 104 -20.41 32.38 -5.40
CA ILE A 104 -20.33 31.54 -6.61
C ILE A 104 -21.73 31.16 -7.10
N ILE A 105 -22.62 30.76 -6.19
CA ILE A 105 -24.01 30.44 -6.52
C ILE A 105 -24.73 31.68 -7.08
N TYR A 106 -24.56 32.84 -6.43
CA TYR A 106 -25.13 34.10 -6.91
C TYR A 106 -24.65 34.47 -8.32
N ALA A 107 -23.34 34.36 -8.57
CA ALA A 107 -22.78 34.63 -9.89
C ALA A 107 -23.26 33.62 -10.95
N GLY A 108 -23.44 32.35 -10.58
CA GLY A 108 -24.01 31.33 -11.45
C GLY A 108 -25.45 31.64 -11.87
N ILE A 109 -26.28 32.11 -10.92
CA ILE A 109 -27.65 32.56 -11.21
C ILE A 109 -27.62 33.80 -12.11
N LEU A 110 -26.76 34.78 -11.83
CA LEU A 110 -26.63 36.00 -12.64
C LEU A 110 -26.23 35.67 -14.09
N TYR A 111 -25.32 34.71 -14.27
CA TYR A 111 -24.90 34.22 -15.57
C TYR A 111 -26.04 33.55 -16.35
N MET A 112 -26.81 32.66 -15.70
CA MET A 112 -27.95 31.98 -16.33
C MET A 112 -29.09 32.95 -16.72
N LEU A 113 -29.23 34.05 -15.98
CA LEU A 113 -30.27 35.07 -16.23
C LEU A 113 -29.86 36.14 -17.25
N ALA A 114 -28.60 36.15 -17.72
CA ALA A 114 -28.09 37.22 -18.58
C ALA A 114 -28.73 37.25 -19.98
N ARG A 115 -29.30 36.14 -20.49
CA ARG A 115 -30.01 36.06 -21.80
C ARG A 115 -29.27 36.77 -22.97
N GLY A 116 -27.93 36.76 -22.97
CA GLY A 116 -27.12 37.39 -24.02
C GLY A 116 -26.78 38.87 -23.81
N ASP A 117 -27.20 39.47 -22.69
CA ASP A 117 -26.76 40.80 -22.25
C ASP A 117 -25.28 40.76 -21.85
N LYS A 118 -24.43 41.43 -22.62
CA LYS A 118 -22.97 41.40 -22.46
C LYS A 118 -22.53 41.97 -21.12
N ASP A 119 -23.25 42.95 -20.58
CA ASP A 119 -22.85 43.62 -19.35
C ASP A 119 -23.05 42.70 -18.14
N LYS A 120 -24.17 41.96 -18.12
CA LYS A 120 -24.48 40.99 -17.04
C LYS A 120 -23.58 39.77 -17.06
N VAL A 121 -23.19 39.31 -18.24
CA VAL A 121 -22.19 38.23 -18.38
C VAL A 121 -20.84 38.69 -17.82
N GLN A 122 -20.41 39.91 -18.15
CA GLN A 122 -19.16 40.46 -17.62
C GLN A 122 -19.19 40.61 -16.10
N ASP A 123 -20.31 41.05 -15.53
CA ASP A 123 -20.44 41.21 -14.08
C ASP A 123 -20.45 39.87 -13.33
N ALA A 124 -21.11 38.84 -13.86
CA ALA A 124 -21.04 37.49 -13.31
C ALA A 124 -19.59 36.96 -13.29
N TRP A 125 -18.85 37.16 -14.39
CA TRP A 125 -17.45 36.76 -14.49
C TRP A 125 -16.52 37.53 -13.54
N LYS A 126 -16.78 38.82 -13.29
CA LYS A 126 -16.04 39.59 -12.28
C LYS A 126 -16.21 38.99 -10.88
N ILE A 127 -17.43 38.59 -10.52
CA ILE A 127 -17.71 37.99 -9.20
C ILE A 127 -17.03 36.63 -9.06
N ILE A 128 -17.11 35.77 -10.09
CA ILE A 128 -16.45 34.45 -10.10
C ILE A 128 -14.93 34.60 -9.95
N ARG A 129 -14.32 35.50 -10.74
CA ARG A 129 -12.88 35.73 -10.68
C ARG A 129 -12.42 36.21 -9.30
N ASN A 130 -13.17 37.13 -8.69
CA ASN A 130 -12.85 37.64 -7.35
C ASN A 130 -13.04 36.56 -6.27
N ALA A 131 -14.05 35.70 -6.40
CA ALA A 131 -14.27 34.58 -5.49
C ALA A 131 -13.15 33.54 -5.59
N ILE A 132 -12.69 33.19 -6.80
CA ILE A 132 -11.59 32.26 -7.01
C ILE A 132 -10.28 32.81 -6.41
N ILE A 133 -9.99 34.09 -6.61
CA ILE A 133 -8.81 34.74 -6.02
C ILE A 133 -8.89 34.71 -4.49
N GLY A 134 -10.06 34.99 -3.91
CA GLY A 134 -10.29 34.90 -2.46
C GLY A 134 -10.07 33.48 -1.92
N LEU A 135 -10.55 32.46 -2.64
CA LEU A 135 -10.36 31.05 -2.28
C LEU A 135 -8.87 30.66 -2.32
N ALA A 136 -8.17 31.06 -3.39
CA ALA A 136 -6.74 30.80 -3.53
C ALA A 136 -5.93 31.43 -2.39
N ILE A 137 -6.28 32.65 -1.94
CA ILE A 137 -5.62 33.30 -0.81
C ILE A 137 -5.87 32.55 0.50
N VAL A 138 -7.10 32.09 0.76
CA VAL A 138 -7.43 31.33 1.98
C VAL A 138 -6.69 29.99 2.01
N LEU A 139 -6.66 29.27 0.88
CA LEU A 139 -5.94 28.00 0.76
C LEU A 139 -4.42 28.19 0.87
N ALA A 140 -3.87 29.20 0.22
CA ALA A 140 -2.45 29.52 0.32
C ALA A 140 -2.06 29.93 1.75
N SER A 141 -2.90 30.72 2.43
CA SER A 141 -2.71 31.10 3.83
C SER A 141 -2.68 29.88 4.75
N TYR A 142 -3.57 28.90 4.52
CA TYR A 142 -3.57 27.65 5.26
C TYR A 142 -2.27 26.86 5.03
N VAL A 143 -1.87 26.66 3.78
CA VAL A 143 -0.64 25.94 3.42
C VAL A 143 0.61 26.62 3.98
N ILE A 144 0.69 27.95 3.91
CA ILE A 144 1.82 28.71 4.44
C ILE A 144 1.85 28.63 5.97
N THR A 145 0.70 28.77 6.63
CA THR A 145 0.62 28.72 8.10
C THR A 145 0.99 27.32 8.60
N THR A 146 0.52 26.26 7.96
CA THR A 146 0.90 24.88 8.32
C THR A 146 2.37 24.62 8.01
N PHE A 147 2.90 25.11 6.89
CA PHE A 147 4.32 25.00 6.56
C PHE A 147 5.20 25.70 7.61
N VAL A 148 4.87 26.95 7.98
CA VAL A 148 5.63 27.73 8.96
C VAL A 148 5.50 27.14 10.36
N LEU A 149 4.30 26.70 10.77
CA LEU A 149 4.11 26.01 12.04
C LEU A 149 4.88 24.69 12.06
N ASN A 150 4.85 23.89 11.00
CA ASN A 150 5.61 22.64 10.93
C ASN A 150 7.12 22.90 10.87
N ALA A 151 7.57 23.99 10.25
CA ALA A 151 8.98 24.40 10.25
C ALA A 151 9.42 24.88 11.64
N LEU A 152 8.57 25.63 12.35
CA LEU A 152 8.81 26.08 13.71
C LEU A 152 8.75 24.94 14.73
N LEU A 153 7.81 24.00 14.60
CA LEU A 153 7.69 22.81 15.44
C LEU A 153 8.87 21.86 15.20
N ARG A 154 9.35 21.73 13.95
CA ARG A 154 10.60 21.05 13.62
C ARG A 154 11.82 21.75 14.24
N ALA A 155 11.90 23.08 14.14
CA ALA A 155 12.99 23.85 14.74
C ALA A 155 12.94 23.88 16.27
N ALA A 156 11.75 23.69 16.87
CA ALA A 156 11.52 23.65 18.30
C ALA A 156 11.51 22.22 18.88
N GLY A 157 11.72 21.18 18.05
CA GLY A 157 11.73 19.78 18.46
C GLY A 157 10.40 19.26 19.05
N LEU A 158 9.27 19.89 18.70
CA LEU A 158 7.94 19.68 19.33
C LEU A 158 6.85 19.28 18.32
N SER A 159 7.22 18.80 17.13
CA SER A 159 6.28 18.03 16.30
C SER A 159 5.99 16.71 17.02
N GLY A 160 4.71 16.39 17.18
CA GLY A 160 4.21 15.31 18.02
C GLY A 160 5.03 14.02 17.95
N THR A 161 5.28 13.48 19.13
CA THR A 161 5.87 12.19 19.43
C THR A 161 5.18 11.04 18.69
N SER A 162 5.49 10.85 17.41
CA SER A 162 6.12 9.60 17.01
C SER A 162 7.57 9.74 17.46
N LEU A 163 7.99 8.88 18.38
CA LEU A 163 9.31 8.89 19.02
C LEU A 163 10.43 9.11 17.98
N THR A 164 10.82 10.36 17.76
CA THR A 164 11.90 10.72 16.84
C THR A 164 12.62 11.91 17.46
N GLY A 165 13.79 11.61 18.02
CA GLY A 165 14.65 12.57 18.71
C GLY A 165 14.84 12.28 20.20
N SER A 166 15.33 11.09 20.56
CA SER A 166 16.19 10.79 21.73
C SER A 166 15.91 9.38 22.26
N SER A 167 16.92 8.51 22.11
CA SER A 167 16.97 7.06 22.39
C SER A 167 16.61 6.23 21.17
N GLY A 168 17.52 5.35 20.75
CA GLY A 168 17.26 4.36 19.71
C GLY A 168 16.05 3.52 20.09
N VAL A 169 14.89 3.87 19.51
CA VAL A 169 13.68 3.05 19.62
C VAL A 169 13.91 1.86 18.71
N ILE A 170 14.58 0.87 19.26
CA ILE A 170 14.56 -0.48 18.71
C ILE A 170 13.10 -0.91 18.84
N GLU A 171 12.41 -1.01 17.71
CA GLU A 171 11.09 -1.64 17.69
C GLU A 171 11.27 -3.08 18.15
N PRO A 172 10.64 -3.48 19.27
CA PRO A 172 10.90 -4.78 19.87
C PRO A 172 10.46 -5.89 18.93
N LEU A 173 11.29 -6.92 18.78
CA LEU A 173 10.98 -8.15 18.03
C LEU A 173 10.60 -7.86 16.58
N SER A 174 11.39 -7.02 15.93
CA SER A 174 11.18 -6.54 14.57
C SER A 174 12.13 -7.18 13.56
N GLY A 175 13.32 -7.61 13.97
CA GLY A 175 14.36 -8.14 13.07
C GLY A 175 14.02 -9.48 12.41
N SER A 176 12.98 -10.17 12.88
CA SER A 176 12.47 -11.37 12.21
C SER A 176 11.88 -11.09 10.83
N LEU A 177 11.38 -9.87 10.56
CA LEU A 177 11.01 -9.39 9.23
C LEU A 177 12.23 -8.73 8.57
N GLY A 178 12.73 -9.34 7.51
CA GLY A 178 13.97 -8.91 6.87
C GLY A 178 14.99 -10.03 6.94
N ALA A 179 15.92 -9.93 7.87
CA ALA A 179 17.01 -10.91 8.01
C ALA A 179 16.55 -12.25 8.63
N GLY A 180 15.46 -12.27 9.40
CA GLY A 180 14.94 -13.49 10.02
C GLY A 180 14.03 -14.35 9.13
N ILE A 181 13.14 -15.12 9.75
CA ILE A 181 12.30 -16.13 9.11
C ILE A 181 11.06 -15.57 8.39
N ILE A 182 10.63 -14.35 8.72
CA ILE A 182 9.43 -13.74 8.14
C ILE A 182 9.76 -13.13 6.78
N GLN A 183 9.07 -13.58 5.75
CA GLN A 183 9.21 -13.05 4.39
C GLN A 183 8.35 -11.80 4.19
N ASP A 184 7.07 -11.85 4.57
CA ASP A 184 6.14 -10.74 4.48
C ASP A 184 4.98 -10.94 5.47
N HIS A 185 4.24 -9.87 5.75
CA HIS A 185 2.97 -9.94 6.48
C HIS A 185 2.04 -8.79 6.12
N TYR A 186 0.76 -9.01 6.37
CA TYR A 186 -0.30 -8.01 6.20
C TYR A 186 -1.20 -8.01 7.45
N PRO A 187 -1.70 -6.85 7.93
CA PRO A 187 -1.38 -5.49 7.50
C PRO A 187 0.10 -5.14 7.65
N PRO A 188 0.61 -4.13 6.91
CA PRO A 188 1.98 -3.69 7.05
C PRO A 188 2.22 -3.14 8.47
N ARG A 189 3.47 -3.25 8.93
CA ARG A 189 3.90 -2.73 10.23
C ARG A 189 3.69 -1.22 10.29
N GLY A 190 3.09 -0.75 11.36
CA GLY A 190 2.73 0.66 11.53
C GLY A 190 1.65 1.14 10.54
N GLY A 191 0.97 0.24 9.84
CA GLY A 191 -0.09 0.59 8.90
C GLY A 191 -1.22 1.36 9.58
N PHE A 192 -1.78 2.34 8.88
CA PHE A 192 -2.93 3.13 9.32
C PHE A 192 -4.14 2.88 8.43
N ASP A 193 -5.31 3.26 8.93
CA ASP A 193 -6.59 3.15 8.23
C ASP A 193 -6.94 1.73 7.75
N ILE A 194 -6.46 0.71 8.46
CA ILE A 194 -6.72 -0.69 8.10
C ILE A 194 -8.19 -1.02 8.33
N PRO A 195 -8.92 -1.60 7.36
CA PRO A 195 -10.33 -1.92 7.50
C PRO A 195 -10.63 -2.96 8.60
N ARG A 196 -11.83 -2.90 9.16
CA ARG A 196 -12.25 -3.76 10.28
C ARG A 196 -12.48 -5.23 9.92
N ASN A 197 -12.79 -5.52 8.67
CA ASN A 197 -12.93 -6.88 8.10
C ASN A 197 -11.64 -7.37 7.44
N THR A 198 -10.51 -6.70 7.67
CA THR A 198 -9.23 -7.20 7.16
C THR A 198 -8.90 -8.55 7.77
N LYS A 199 -8.39 -9.46 6.95
CA LYS A 199 -7.62 -10.60 7.44
C LYS A 199 -6.19 -10.16 7.75
N ILE A 200 -5.51 -10.98 8.55
CA ILE A 200 -4.09 -10.84 8.86
C ILE A 200 -3.36 -11.99 8.16
N ILE A 201 -2.25 -11.72 7.50
CA ILE A 201 -1.50 -12.71 6.72
C ILE A 201 -0.05 -12.71 7.18
N VAL A 202 0.56 -13.88 7.31
CA VAL A 202 2.00 -14.03 7.53
C VAL A 202 2.56 -15.05 6.56
N THR A 203 3.63 -14.68 5.87
CA THR A 203 4.42 -15.59 5.02
C THR A 203 5.80 -15.80 5.61
N PHE A 204 6.15 -17.07 5.84
CA PHE A 204 7.47 -17.50 6.29
C PHE A 204 8.35 -17.88 5.10
N LYS A 205 9.68 -17.74 5.23
CA LYS A 205 10.64 -18.19 4.21
C LYS A 205 10.69 -19.71 4.08
N GLU A 206 10.36 -20.43 5.15
CA GLU A 206 10.38 -21.89 5.24
C GLU A 206 9.00 -22.43 5.65
N PRO A 207 8.63 -23.67 5.24
CA PRO A 207 7.37 -24.29 5.63
C PRO A 207 7.25 -24.43 7.15
N ILE A 208 6.06 -24.17 7.70
CA ILE A 208 5.78 -24.24 9.14
C ILE A 208 4.91 -25.46 9.47
N ALA A 209 5.14 -26.07 10.63
CA ALA A 209 4.33 -27.19 11.10
C ALA A 209 2.92 -26.72 11.48
N PHE A 210 1.88 -27.43 11.02
CA PHE A 210 0.48 -27.03 11.24
C PHE A 210 0.17 -26.77 12.71
N ASP A 211 0.50 -27.69 13.61
CA ASP A 211 0.22 -27.56 15.06
C ASP A 211 0.90 -26.35 15.71
N SER A 212 1.86 -25.71 15.04
CA SER A 212 2.47 -24.47 15.54
C SER A 212 1.58 -23.24 15.35
N ILE A 213 0.68 -23.25 14.37
CA ILE A 213 -0.18 -22.11 14.00
C ILE A 213 -1.67 -22.45 14.16
N LEU A 214 -2.05 -23.68 13.87
CA LEU A 214 -3.40 -24.23 14.03
C LEU A 214 -3.53 -24.96 15.35
N ALA A 215 -4.69 -24.83 15.99
CA ALA A 215 -5.00 -25.60 17.19
C ALA A 215 -5.01 -27.10 16.86
N SER A 216 -4.37 -27.90 17.72
CA SER A 216 -4.28 -29.34 17.50
C SER A 216 -5.68 -29.97 17.42
N GLY A 217 -5.96 -30.65 16.30
CA GLY A 217 -7.23 -31.33 16.05
C GLY A 217 -8.36 -30.44 15.50
N SER A 218 -8.11 -29.16 15.21
CA SER A 218 -9.11 -28.27 14.58
C SER A 218 -9.10 -28.31 13.05
N TYR A 219 -8.16 -29.03 12.44
CA TYR A 219 -7.93 -29.03 10.99
C TYR A 219 -7.87 -30.44 10.40
N ASP A 220 -8.20 -30.55 9.12
CA ASP A 220 -7.98 -31.74 8.31
C ASP A 220 -6.79 -31.50 7.36
N PRO A 221 -5.63 -32.16 7.55
CA PRO A 221 -4.46 -31.98 6.70
C PRO A 221 -4.65 -32.53 5.27
N SER A 222 -5.75 -33.26 5.01
CA SER A 222 -6.11 -33.81 3.70
C SER A 222 -7.15 -32.96 2.95
N ALA A 223 -7.65 -31.88 3.56
CA ALA A 223 -8.57 -30.96 2.91
C ALA A 223 -7.93 -30.25 1.72
N ALA A 224 -8.75 -29.93 0.70
CA ALA A 224 -8.31 -29.19 -0.49
C ALA A 224 -7.70 -27.82 -0.14
N LEU A 225 -8.30 -27.13 0.83
CA LEU A 225 -7.68 -26.02 1.55
C LEU A 225 -7.66 -26.39 3.03
N VAL A 226 -6.47 -26.40 3.64
CA VAL A 226 -6.36 -26.67 5.08
C VAL A 226 -6.82 -25.43 5.85
N THR A 227 -7.89 -25.61 6.60
CA THR A 227 -8.45 -24.58 7.51
C THR A 227 -8.60 -25.14 8.93
N GLY A 228 -8.46 -24.29 9.93
CA GLY A 228 -8.80 -24.62 11.31
C GLY A 228 -8.62 -23.44 12.26
N ASP A 229 -8.96 -23.66 13.54
CA ASP A 229 -8.85 -22.64 14.57
C ASP A 229 -7.40 -22.22 14.87
N LEU A 230 -7.23 -20.99 15.34
CA LEU A 230 -5.94 -20.43 15.76
C LEU A 230 -5.30 -21.17 16.95
N ASN A 231 -4.01 -21.51 16.85
CA ASN A 231 -3.20 -21.86 18.01
C ASN A 231 -2.91 -20.61 18.85
N ALA A 232 -3.83 -20.28 19.74
CA ALA A 232 -3.75 -19.11 20.60
C ALA A 232 -2.58 -19.15 21.61
N ASN A 233 -1.81 -20.23 21.74
CA ASN A 233 -0.58 -20.23 22.54
C ASN A 233 0.58 -19.59 21.79
N ASN A 234 0.65 -19.83 20.47
CA ASN A 234 1.77 -19.43 19.64
C ASN A 234 1.52 -18.14 18.86
N VAL A 235 0.26 -17.83 18.57
CA VAL A 235 -0.12 -16.61 17.85
C VAL A 235 -1.11 -15.83 18.71
N LYS A 236 -0.82 -14.55 18.95
CA LYS A 236 -1.68 -13.65 19.73
C LYS A 236 -2.06 -12.46 18.87
N ILE A 237 -3.36 -12.24 18.69
CA ILE A 237 -3.92 -11.04 18.07
C ILE A 237 -4.71 -10.31 19.14
N TYR A 238 -4.36 -9.06 19.45
CA TYR A 238 -4.97 -8.31 20.55
C TYR A 238 -4.96 -6.81 20.29
N LYS A 239 -5.89 -6.09 20.92
CA LYS A 239 -5.83 -4.64 20.98
C LYS A 239 -4.61 -4.23 21.79
N THR A 240 -3.79 -3.32 21.26
CA THR A 240 -2.55 -2.90 21.92
C THR A 240 -2.81 -2.35 23.34
N SER A 241 -3.96 -1.72 23.56
CA SER A 241 -4.40 -1.23 24.89
C SER A 241 -4.65 -2.34 25.91
N ASP A 242 -5.08 -3.51 25.46
CA ASP A 242 -5.52 -4.61 26.32
C ASP A 242 -4.36 -5.54 26.68
N THR A 243 -3.21 -5.35 26.03
CA THR A 243 -2.03 -6.23 26.10
C THR A 243 -2.37 -7.69 25.74
N VAL A 244 -1.43 -8.61 25.97
CA VAL A 244 -1.60 -10.04 25.62
C VAL A 244 -2.77 -10.68 26.39
N SER A 245 -3.23 -10.11 27.52
CA SER A 245 -4.41 -10.60 28.26
C SER A 245 -5.72 -10.48 27.49
N GLY A 246 -5.82 -9.54 26.54
CA GLY A 246 -6.99 -9.35 25.68
C GLY A 246 -6.91 -10.10 24.35
N ALA A 247 -6.00 -11.06 24.20
CA ALA A 247 -5.82 -11.79 22.96
C ALA A 247 -7.05 -12.62 22.58
N LEU A 248 -7.36 -12.61 21.28
CA LEU A 248 -8.39 -13.44 20.69
C LEU A 248 -8.10 -14.92 20.99
N SER A 249 -9.15 -15.64 21.36
CA SER A 249 -9.10 -17.08 21.63
C SER A 249 -9.09 -17.89 20.33
N SER A 250 -8.78 -19.19 20.45
CA SER A 250 -8.72 -20.14 19.33
C SER A 250 -9.94 -20.07 18.41
N ALA A 251 -11.15 -20.05 18.98
CA ALA A 251 -12.41 -20.08 18.22
C ALA A 251 -12.83 -18.71 17.66
N GLN A 252 -12.06 -17.65 17.87
CA GLN A 252 -12.37 -16.30 17.40
C GLN A 252 -11.60 -15.92 16.13
N VAL A 253 -10.72 -16.81 15.65
CA VAL A 253 -9.89 -16.59 14.47
C VAL A 253 -9.80 -17.91 13.71
N ASP A 254 -10.40 -17.94 12.54
CA ASP A 254 -10.23 -19.02 11.58
C ASP A 254 -8.88 -18.83 10.86
N VAL A 255 -8.19 -19.91 10.54
CA VAL A 255 -6.89 -19.85 9.87
C VAL A 255 -6.91 -20.74 8.65
N ALA A 256 -6.54 -20.18 7.50
CA ALA A 256 -6.34 -20.92 6.26
C ALA A 256 -4.85 -20.95 5.90
N VAL A 257 -4.40 -22.06 5.29
CA VAL A 257 -2.99 -22.30 5.00
C VAL A 257 -2.77 -22.62 3.53
N THR A 258 -1.78 -21.99 2.90
CA THR A 258 -1.37 -22.32 1.53
C THR A 258 -0.73 -23.71 1.46
N ALA A 259 -0.80 -24.36 0.29
CA ALA A 259 -0.34 -25.74 0.11
C ALA A 259 1.16 -25.95 0.45
N ASP A 260 1.98 -24.92 0.25
CA ASP A 260 3.42 -24.92 0.59
C ASP A 260 3.71 -24.77 2.09
N ARG A 261 2.67 -24.56 2.91
CA ARG A 261 2.71 -24.33 4.36
C ARG A 261 3.57 -23.14 4.78
N LYS A 262 3.74 -22.16 3.89
CA LYS A 262 4.50 -20.94 4.18
C LYS A 262 3.62 -19.76 4.52
N THR A 263 2.41 -19.68 3.96
CA THR A 263 1.50 -18.55 4.16
C THR A 263 0.28 -18.96 4.98
N PHE A 264 0.00 -18.18 6.02
CA PHE A 264 -1.11 -18.37 6.94
C PHE A 264 -1.98 -17.13 6.91
N VAL A 265 -3.27 -17.33 6.66
CA VAL A 265 -4.29 -16.28 6.62
C VAL A 265 -5.18 -16.43 7.85
N PHE A 266 -5.06 -15.49 8.77
CA PHE A 266 -5.85 -15.38 9.99
C PHE A 266 -7.07 -14.50 9.72
N ASP A 267 -8.26 -15.07 9.85
CA ASP A 267 -9.54 -14.42 9.63
C ASP A 267 -10.31 -14.28 10.96
N PRO A 268 -10.29 -13.09 11.60
CA PRO A 268 -11.08 -12.85 12.79
C PRO A 268 -12.58 -12.99 12.50
N VAL A 269 -13.25 -13.91 13.19
CA VAL A 269 -14.69 -14.19 13.02
C VAL A 269 -15.55 -12.94 13.27
N ALA A 270 -15.12 -12.08 14.19
CA ALA A 270 -15.73 -10.79 14.46
C ALA A 270 -14.86 -9.66 13.90
N LEU A 271 -15.52 -8.63 13.35
CA LEU A 271 -14.86 -7.41 12.89
C LEU A 271 -13.93 -6.82 13.97
N LEU A 272 -12.69 -6.55 13.59
CA LEU A 272 -11.71 -5.91 14.44
C LEU A 272 -12.11 -4.47 14.79
N GLY A 273 -11.49 -3.93 15.84
CA GLY A 273 -11.63 -2.54 16.24
C GLY A 273 -13.04 -2.14 16.68
N SER A 274 -13.44 -0.92 16.33
CA SER A 274 -14.69 -0.31 16.76
C SER A 274 -15.29 0.53 15.63
N PRO A 275 -16.63 0.60 15.49
CA PRO A 275 -17.26 1.44 14.48
C PRO A 275 -17.22 2.94 14.82
N ILE A 276 -16.75 3.34 16.01
CA ILE A 276 -16.78 4.73 16.48
C ILE A 276 -15.40 5.36 16.67
N GLU A 277 -14.34 4.56 16.84
CA GLU A 277 -12.97 5.04 17.00
C GLU A 277 -11.95 4.05 16.43
N SER A 278 -10.86 4.57 15.88
CA SER A 278 -9.74 3.76 15.41
C SER A 278 -9.03 3.11 16.60
N GLN A 279 -8.56 1.87 16.45
CA GLN A 279 -7.92 1.10 17.51
C GLN A 279 -6.62 0.47 17.03
N ASN A 280 -5.57 0.55 17.85
CA ASN A 280 -4.31 -0.11 17.56
C ASN A 280 -4.38 -1.58 17.94
N TYR A 281 -3.89 -2.44 17.04
CA TYR A 281 -3.77 -3.87 17.23
C TYR A 281 -2.32 -4.29 17.20
N SER A 282 -2.03 -5.38 17.89
CA SER A 282 -0.72 -6.03 17.92
C SER A 282 -0.87 -7.50 17.61
N VAL A 283 0.06 -8.01 16.81
CA VAL A 283 0.16 -9.43 16.48
C VAL A 283 1.52 -9.94 16.93
N PHE A 284 1.51 -10.95 17.77
CA PHE A 284 2.70 -11.58 18.32
C PHE A 284 2.79 -13.04 17.86
N LEU A 285 3.95 -13.39 17.31
CA LEU A 285 4.36 -14.74 16.94
C LEU A 285 5.39 -15.23 17.96
N SER A 286 5.03 -16.29 18.66
CA SER A 286 5.86 -16.91 19.70
C SER A 286 7.08 -17.62 19.12
N PRO A 287 8.23 -17.62 19.82
CA PRO A 287 9.39 -18.42 19.44
C PRO A 287 9.15 -19.94 19.50
N ALA A 288 8.04 -20.38 20.09
CA ALA A 288 7.63 -21.79 20.11
C ALA A 288 7.18 -22.32 18.74
N ILE A 289 6.94 -21.45 17.75
CA ILE A 289 6.58 -21.85 16.39
C ILE A 289 7.70 -22.70 15.78
N GLN A 290 7.33 -23.85 15.20
CA GLN A 290 8.26 -24.79 14.60
C GLN A 290 8.17 -24.75 13.07
N LYS A 291 9.32 -24.64 12.42
CA LYS A 291 9.47 -24.90 10.98
C LYS A 291 9.66 -26.38 10.71
N LEU A 292 9.28 -26.81 9.51
CA LEU A 292 9.54 -28.14 8.99
C LEU A 292 10.95 -28.18 8.39
N LEU A 293 11.68 -29.25 8.67
CA LEU A 293 12.94 -29.54 8.00
C LEU A 293 12.67 -30.11 6.60
N PRO A 294 13.69 -30.21 5.71
CA PRO A 294 13.51 -30.64 4.32
C PRO A 294 12.89 -32.04 4.14
N ASP A 295 12.84 -32.86 5.19
CA ASP A 295 12.17 -34.16 5.19
C ASP A 295 10.65 -34.08 5.40
N PHE A 296 10.11 -32.89 5.67
CA PHE A 296 8.70 -32.61 5.96
C PHE A 296 8.11 -33.43 7.12
N SER A 297 8.96 -34.01 7.98
CA SER A 297 8.53 -34.87 9.09
C SER A 297 9.17 -34.49 10.43
N THR A 298 10.36 -33.87 10.39
CA THR A 298 11.02 -33.34 11.58
C THR A 298 10.90 -31.83 11.63
N THR A 299 11.04 -31.28 12.83
CA THR A 299 10.81 -29.86 13.11
C THR A 299 12.02 -29.22 13.81
N ALA A 300 12.13 -27.91 13.66
CA ALA A 300 13.08 -27.07 14.37
C ALA A 300 12.43 -25.71 14.72
N PRO A 301 12.94 -24.95 15.71
CA PRO A 301 12.44 -23.62 16.00
C PRO A 301 12.49 -22.72 14.75
N ALA A 302 11.39 -22.02 14.47
CA ALA A 302 11.32 -21.11 13.33
C ALA A 302 12.12 -19.82 13.55
N PHE A 303 12.30 -19.41 14.81
CA PHE A 303 12.99 -18.18 15.21
C PHE A 303 14.37 -18.49 15.79
N PRO A 304 15.45 -18.42 14.99
CA PRO A 304 16.82 -18.58 15.48
C PRO A 304 17.39 -17.28 16.05
N ALA A 305 18.46 -17.39 16.85
CA ALA A 305 19.23 -16.23 17.29
C ALA A 305 19.76 -15.42 16.10
N PRO A 306 19.81 -14.08 16.18
CA PRO A 306 19.51 -13.24 17.35
C PRO A 306 18.03 -12.86 17.51
N TYR A 307 17.11 -13.49 16.77
CA TYR A 307 15.68 -13.19 16.78
C TYR A 307 14.83 -14.27 17.46
N ASP A 308 15.42 -14.98 18.42
CA ASP A 308 14.84 -16.13 19.12
C ASP A 308 13.75 -15.76 20.14
N ASP A 309 13.41 -14.48 20.26
CA ASP A 309 12.28 -13.97 21.05
C ASP A 309 10.96 -13.88 20.26
N GLY A 310 10.98 -14.18 18.95
CA GLY A 310 9.79 -14.23 18.10
C GLY A 310 9.62 -13.00 17.20
N TYR A 311 8.37 -12.60 16.97
CA TYR A 311 8.05 -11.44 16.13
C TYR A 311 6.81 -10.70 16.64
N LEU A 312 6.89 -9.37 16.73
CA LEU A 312 5.78 -8.50 17.14
C LEU A 312 5.66 -7.33 16.18
N TRP A 313 4.47 -7.11 15.62
CA TRP A 313 4.17 -5.87 14.91
C TRP A 313 2.83 -5.30 15.35
N ASN A 314 2.62 -4.04 14.99
CA ASN A 314 1.39 -3.30 15.27
C ASN A 314 0.85 -2.63 14.00
N PHE A 315 -0.44 -2.31 14.02
CA PHE A 315 -1.14 -1.52 13.00
C PHE A 315 -2.39 -0.90 13.62
N GLN A 316 -2.95 0.12 12.97
CA GLN A 316 -4.18 0.79 13.37
C GLN A 316 -5.35 0.36 12.50
N VAL A 317 -6.37 -0.21 13.15
CA VAL A 317 -7.67 -0.52 12.56
C VAL A 317 -8.55 0.73 12.59
N SER A 318 -9.14 1.07 11.44
CA SER A 318 -10.06 2.19 11.26
C SER A 318 -11.47 1.89 11.78
N THR A 319 -12.39 2.84 11.61
CA THR A 319 -13.82 2.64 11.89
C THR A 319 -14.60 2.04 10.73
N VAL A 320 -13.95 1.84 9.57
CA VAL A 320 -14.60 1.52 8.30
C VAL A 320 -14.43 0.03 7.97
N VAL A 321 -15.45 -0.54 7.33
CA VAL A 321 -15.41 -1.87 6.73
C VAL A 321 -15.14 -1.68 5.24
N ASP A 322 -14.23 -2.49 4.71
CA ASP A 322 -13.91 -2.43 3.30
C ASP A 322 -14.87 -3.28 2.48
N ILE A 323 -15.49 -2.61 1.52
CA ILE A 323 -16.46 -3.14 0.57
C ILE A 323 -16.04 -2.81 -0.86
N THR A 324 -14.76 -2.50 -1.07
CA THR A 324 -14.22 -2.13 -2.36
C THR A 324 -13.63 -3.38 -3.02
N PRO A 325 -14.12 -3.81 -4.19
CA PRO A 325 -13.52 -4.90 -4.95
C PRO A 325 -12.05 -4.61 -5.32
N PRO A 326 -11.16 -5.62 -5.29
CA PRO A 326 -9.83 -5.45 -5.87
C PRO A 326 -9.95 -5.36 -7.40
N GLN A 327 -8.96 -4.73 -8.03
CA GLN A 327 -8.87 -4.53 -9.46
C GLN A 327 -7.47 -4.88 -9.96
N VAL A 328 -7.36 -5.48 -11.15
CA VAL A 328 -6.06 -5.73 -11.80
C VAL A 328 -5.44 -4.39 -12.22
N GLN A 329 -4.37 -3.94 -11.58
CA GLN A 329 -3.73 -2.66 -11.87
C GLN A 329 -2.74 -2.74 -13.04
N ASN A 330 -1.85 -3.74 -13.05
CA ASN A 330 -0.79 -3.92 -14.05
C ASN A 330 -0.58 -5.40 -14.37
N TRP A 331 -0.11 -5.74 -15.57
CA TRP A 331 0.25 -7.10 -15.93
C TRP A 331 1.38 -7.15 -16.96
N ILE A 332 2.08 -8.28 -17.00
CA ILE A 332 3.07 -8.65 -18.02
C ILE A 332 2.78 -10.10 -18.38
N PRO A 333 2.82 -10.51 -19.66
CA PRO A 333 3.09 -9.70 -20.83
C PRO A 333 1.95 -8.73 -21.18
N LEU A 334 2.30 -7.57 -21.75
CA LEU A 334 1.33 -6.60 -22.30
C LEU A 334 0.83 -7.05 -23.68
N PRO A 335 -0.41 -6.71 -24.06
CA PRO A 335 -0.98 -7.09 -25.35
C PRO A 335 -0.26 -6.44 -26.53
N ASN A 336 -0.49 -6.97 -27.73
CA ASN A 336 0.03 -6.45 -29.00
C ASN A 336 1.57 -6.44 -29.15
N ALA A 337 2.28 -7.18 -28.30
CA ALA A 337 3.71 -7.39 -28.38
C ALA A 337 4.06 -8.89 -28.49
N LEU A 338 5.22 -9.18 -29.06
CA LEU A 338 5.75 -10.53 -29.20
C LEU A 338 6.88 -10.74 -28.19
N TYR A 339 6.75 -11.76 -27.35
CA TYR A 339 7.68 -12.03 -26.26
C TYR A 339 8.50 -13.29 -26.52
N ALA A 340 9.75 -13.31 -26.04
CA ALA A 340 10.50 -14.54 -25.94
C ALA A 340 9.77 -15.53 -25.00
N ARG A 341 9.80 -16.81 -25.33
CA ARG A 341 8.96 -17.83 -24.66
C ARG A 341 9.34 -18.14 -23.23
N ASN A 342 10.49 -17.65 -22.74
CA ASN A 342 10.88 -17.74 -21.32
C ASN A 342 10.32 -16.61 -20.44
N ILE A 343 9.45 -15.75 -20.98
CA ILE A 343 8.70 -14.78 -20.18
C ILE A 343 7.73 -15.49 -19.23
N LEU A 344 7.70 -15.06 -17.97
CA LEU A 344 6.66 -15.44 -17.01
C LEU A 344 5.46 -14.48 -17.10
N VAL A 345 4.32 -14.86 -16.52
CA VAL A 345 3.15 -13.98 -16.46
C VAL A 345 3.05 -13.36 -15.08
N GLN A 346 2.90 -12.03 -14.99
CA GLN A 346 2.71 -11.25 -13.77
C GLN A 346 1.35 -10.54 -13.81
N VAL A 347 0.62 -10.57 -12.70
CA VAL A 347 -0.62 -9.80 -12.50
C VAL A 347 -0.52 -9.06 -11.17
N THR A 348 -0.63 -7.74 -11.20
CA THR A 348 -0.57 -6.89 -10.00
C THR A 348 -1.93 -6.26 -9.75
N PHE A 349 -2.44 -6.37 -8.54
CA PHE A 349 -3.69 -5.77 -8.08
C PHE A 349 -3.43 -4.41 -7.43
N ASN A 350 -4.46 -3.55 -7.41
CA ASN A 350 -4.43 -2.24 -6.75
C ASN A 350 -4.29 -2.32 -5.22
N GLU A 351 -4.61 -3.48 -4.65
CA GLU A 351 -4.60 -3.74 -3.22
C GLU A 351 -4.19 -5.19 -2.91
N ALA A 352 -4.04 -5.52 -1.63
CA ALA A 352 -3.68 -6.86 -1.21
C ALA A 352 -4.82 -7.83 -1.49
N VAL A 353 -4.51 -8.99 -2.06
CA VAL A 353 -5.45 -10.07 -2.33
C VAL A 353 -5.16 -11.30 -1.48
N ASP A 354 -6.19 -12.10 -1.21
CA ASP A 354 -6.06 -13.28 -0.36
C ASP A 354 -5.17 -14.35 -1.03
N PRO A 355 -4.05 -14.77 -0.41
CA PRO A 355 -3.15 -15.79 -0.96
C PRO A 355 -3.83 -17.13 -1.22
N THR A 356 -4.86 -17.49 -0.44
CA THR A 356 -5.62 -18.74 -0.64
C THR A 356 -6.45 -18.71 -1.93
N SER A 357 -6.72 -17.52 -2.47
CA SER A 357 -7.43 -17.35 -3.74
C SER A 357 -6.49 -17.22 -4.95
N THR A 358 -5.20 -17.00 -4.73
CA THR A 358 -4.26 -16.53 -5.77
C THR A 358 -2.98 -17.36 -5.90
N THR A 359 -2.73 -18.28 -4.96
CA THR A 359 -1.60 -19.20 -5.01
C THR A 359 -2.07 -20.62 -5.23
N GLY A 360 -1.27 -21.41 -5.93
CA GLY A 360 -1.60 -22.80 -6.18
C GLY A 360 -0.82 -23.39 -7.34
N VAL A 361 -1.14 -24.64 -7.65
CA VAL A 361 -0.57 -25.39 -8.76
C VAL A 361 -1.71 -25.81 -9.67
N PHE A 362 -1.54 -25.58 -10.97
CA PHE A 362 -2.39 -26.18 -11.99
C PHE A 362 -1.59 -27.27 -12.71
N GLN A 363 -2.11 -28.50 -12.69
CA GLN A 363 -1.54 -29.64 -13.37
C GLN A 363 -2.69 -30.51 -13.89
N LEU A 364 -2.59 -31.05 -15.11
CA LEU A 364 -3.59 -31.92 -15.71
C LEU A 364 -3.54 -33.30 -15.05
N THR A 365 -4.13 -33.40 -13.86
CA THR A 365 -4.31 -34.67 -13.15
C THR A 365 -5.70 -35.24 -13.42
N SER A 366 -5.93 -36.50 -13.02
CA SER A 366 -7.27 -37.10 -13.09
C SER A 366 -8.25 -36.54 -12.05
N ASP A 367 -7.80 -35.70 -11.11
CA ASP A 367 -8.60 -35.14 -10.02
C ASP A 367 -8.75 -33.61 -10.16
N VAL A 368 -9.66 -33.23 -11.05
CA VAL A 368 -9.98 -31.84 -11.43
C VAL A 368 -10.44 -30.96 -10.24
N LEU A 369 -10.78 -31.56 -9.09
CA LEU A 369 -11.26 -30.83 -7.93
C LEU A 369 -10.14 -30.19 -7.09
N LEU A 370 -8.88 -30.56 -7.31
CA LEU A 370 -7.73 -30.04 -6.58
C LEU A 370 -6.89 -29.03 -7.37
N ASP A 371 -7.15 -28.88 -8.68
CA ASP A 371 -6.36 -28.02 -9.54
C ASP A 371 -6.71 -26.54 -9.34
N PHE A 372 -5.69 -25.70 -9.14
CA PHE A 372 -5.88 -24.26 -9.01
C PHE A 372 -6.43 -23.65 -10.31
N ASN A 373 -7.52 -22.87 -10.20
CA ASN A 373 -8.27 -22.42 -11.38
C ASN A 373 -8.72 -20.94 -11.32
N ASN A 374 -8.23 -20.17 -10.35
CA ASN A 374 -8.68 -18.79 -10.16
C ASN A 374 -7.96 -17.83 -11.13
N ILE A 375 -6.74 -18.19 -11.53
CA ILE A 375 -5.96 -17.52 -12.57
C ILE A 375 -5.50 -18.60 -13.54
N GLN A 376 -5.58 -18.33 -14.84
CA GLN A 376 -5.17 -19.25 -15.89
C GLN A 376 -4.35 -18.53 -16.95
N VAL A 377 -3.29 -19.19 -17.42
CA VAL A 377 -2.66 -18.89 -18.71
C VAL A 377 -3.14 -19.95 -19.69
N ARG A 378 -3.92 -19.55 -20.69
CA ARG A 378 -4.57 -20.46 -21.65
C ARG A 378 -3.90 -20.34 -23.00
N ASN A 379 -3.53 -21.47 -23.62
CA ASN A 379 -2.94 -21.49 -24.94
C ASN A 379 -4.04 -21.55 -26.01
N ASP A 380 -4.30 -20.44 -26.68
CA ASP A 380 -5.33 -20.34 -27.72
C ASP A 380 -4.95 -21.10 -28.98
N SER A 381 -3.65 -21.22 -29.25
CA SER A 381 -3.13 -22.09 -30.31
C SER A 381 -3.35 -23.58 -30.03
N ALA A 382 -3.67 -23.94 -28.78
CA ALA A 382 -4.05 -25.28 -28.33
C ALA A 382 -5.51 -25.34 -27.87
N ALA A 383 -6.42 -24.70 -28.62
CA ALA A 383 -7.86 -24.68 -28.34
C ALA A 383 -8.24 -24.13 -26.95
N GLY A 384 -7.43 -23.20 -26.41
CA GLY A 384 -7.68 -22.55 -25.12
C GLY A 384 -7.38 -23.44 -23.91
N ALA A 385 -6.54 -24.47 -24.08
CA ALA A 385 -6.10 -25.35 -23.00
C ALA A 385 -5.26 -24.58 -21.96
N PRO A 386 -5.56 -24.68 -20.65
CA PRO A 386 -4.72 -24.08 -19.63
C PRO A 386 -3.31 -24.71 -19.60
N VAL A 387 -2.30 -23.88 -19.38
CA VAL A 387 -0.89 -24.29 -19.29
C VAL A 387 -0.58 -24.73 -17.86
N GLU A 388 0.07 -25.88 -17.71
CA GLU A 388 0.50 -26.41 -16.41
C GLU A 388 1.62 -25.54 -15.81
N GLY A 389 1.51 -25.27 -14.51
CA GLY A 389 2.46 -24.43 -13.80
C GLY A 389 2.04 -24.07 -12.37
N THR A 390 2.82 -23.19 -11.76
CA THR A 390 2.64 -22.72 -10.38
C THR A 390 2.35 -21.23 -10.35
N TYR A 391 1.47 -20.84 -9.44
CA TYR A 391 1.08 -19.45 -9.14
C TYR A 391 1.61 -19.06 -7.77
N ILE A 392 2.38 -17.98 -7.70
CA ILE A 392 3.05 -17.50 -6.49
C ILE A 392 2.67 -16.04 -6.28
N ILE A 393 2.28 -15.68 -5.06
CA ILE A 393 1.99 -14.29 -4.70
C ILE A 393 3.18 -13.67 -3.95
N SER A 394 3.45 -12.39 -4.22
CA SER A 394 4.52 -11.60 -3.59
C SER A 394 4.14 -10.11 -3.57
N ASN A 395 5.10 -9.24 -3.21
CA ASN A 395 4.97 -7.78 -3.27
C ASN A 395 3.81 -7.24 -2.40
N GLY A 396 3.81 -7.54 -1.09
CA GLY A 396 2.75 -7.11 -0.19
C GLY A 396 1.39 -7.75 -0.50
N TYR A 397 1.41 -8.98 -1.02
CA TYR A 397 0.24 -9.73 -1.48
C TYR A 397 -0.52 -9.06 -2.63
N ARG A 398 0.18 -8.33 -3.50
CA ARG A 398 -0.44 -7.63 -4.65
C ARG A 398 -0.08 -8.22 -5.99
N THR A 399 1.03 -8.96 -6.11
CA THR A 399 1.50 -9.44 -7.41
C THR A 399 1.53 -10.96 -7.44
N VAL A 400 0.78 -11.56 -8.36
CA VAL A 400 0.78 -12.99 -8.65
C VAL A 400 1.62 -13.25 -9.89
N GLU A 401 2.49 -14.25 -9.82
CA GLU A 401 3.33 -14.69 -10.92
C GLU A 401 3.01 -16.14 -11.29
N PHE A 402 2.85 -16.43 -12.58
CA PHE A 402 2.72 -17.77 -13.13
C PHE A 402 3.99 -18.22 -13.83
N ILE A 403 4.43 -19.43 -13.49
CA ILE A 403 5.61 -20.08 -14.05
C ILE A 403 5.21 -21.49 -14.49
N THR A 404 5.43 -21.81 -15.76
CA THR A 404 5.11 -23.13 -16.31
C THR A 404 6.10 -24.21 -15.86
N PHE A 405 5.73 -25.48 -15.99
CA PHE A 405 6.62 -26.62 -15.69
C PHE A 405 7.57 -27.00 -16.83
N ASP A 406 7.36 -26.47 -18.04
CA ASP A 406 8.14 -26.81 -19.22
C ASP A 406 9.56 -26.23 -19.17
N ALA A 407 10.51 -27.02 -18.67
CA ALA A 407 11.93 -26.65 -18.66
C ALA A 407 12.50 -26.57 -20.09
N CYS A 408 13.21 -25.49 -20.40
CA CYS A 408 13.72 -25.21 -21.74
C CYS A 408 15.16 -24.69 -21.78
N GLY A 409 15.77 -24.42 -20.63
CA GLY A 409 17.13 -23.91 -20.55
C GLY A 409 17.62 -23.77 -19.12
N GLU A 410 18.80 -23.18 -18.98
CA GLU A 410 19.45 -22.93 -17.69
C GLU A 410 20.05 -21.52 -17.75
N ASN A 411 19.92 -20.76 -16.66
CA ASN A 411 20.50 -19.44 -16.55
C ASN A 411 21.95 -19.51 -16.06
N ALA A 412 22.65 -18.37 -16.06
CA ALA A 412 24.06 -18.30 -15.70
C ALA A 412 24.36 -18.65 -14.23
N CYS A 413 23.34 -18.74 -13.37
CA CYS A 413 23.45 -19.11 -11.96
C CYS A 413 23.15 -20.60 -11.72
N GLY A 414 22.85 -21.37 -12.77
CA GLY A 414 22.46 -22.78 -12.67
C GLY A 414 20.97 -23.01 -12.40
N GLY A 415 20.16 -21.96 -12.44
CA GLY A 415 18.71 -22.07 -12.28
C GLY A 415 18.03 -22.48 -13.58
N THR A 416 17.05 -23.39 -13.49
CA THR A 416 16.24 -23.82 -14.63
C THR A 416 15.40 -22.67 -15.18
N ILE A 417 15.39 -22.50 -16.49
CA ILE A 417 14.49 -21.60 -17.22
C ILE A 417 13.30 -22.42 -17.70
N TYR A 418 12.10 -21.93 -17.41
CA TYR A 418 10.84 -22.52 -17.85
C TYR A 418 10.23 -21.70 -18.99
N CYS A 419 9.71 -22.35 -20.02
CA CYS A 419 9.20 -21.68 -21.20
C CYS A 419 7.77 -22.03 -21.51
N LEU A 420 6.96 -21.02 -21.78
CA LEU A 420 5.68 -21.19 -22.46
C LEU A 420 5.88 -21.85 -23.84
N PRO A 421 4.88 -22.52 -24.41
CA PRO A 421 4.91 -22.96 -25.80
C PRO A 421 5.27 -21.81 -26.75
N GLY A 422 6.27 -22.00 -27.62
CA GLY A 422 6.72 -20.96 -28.56
C GLY A 422 5.79 -20.82 -29.77
N SER A 423 5.86 -19.68 -30.47
CA SER A 423 4.99 -19.35 -31.61
C SER A 423 3.50 -19.60 -31.34
N SER A 424 3.09 -19.29 -30.11
CA SER A 424 1.74 -19.56 -29.61
C SER A 424 1.10 -18.28 -29.08
N ASN A 425 -0.22 -18.23 -29.18
CA ASN A 425 -1.04 -17.17 -28.61
C ASN A 425 -1.64 -17.65 -27.29
N PHE A 426 -1.70 -16.74 -26.33
CA PHE A 426 -2.20 -17.01 -25.00
C PHE A 426 -3.20 -15.96 -24.55
N THR A 427 -4.15 -16.41 -23.74
CA THR A 427 -5.03 -15.56 -22.94
C THR A 427 -4.62 -15.71 -21.47
N LEU A 428 -4.19 -14.62 -20.83
CA LEU A 428 -4.18 -14.51 -19.37
C LEU A 428 -5.62 -14.27 -18.92
N PHE A 429 -6.15 -15.12 -18.04
CA PHE A 429 -7.49 -15.04 -17.51
C PHE A 429 -7.46 -15.01 -15.98
N VAL A 430 -8.09 -14.00 -15.37
CA VAL A 430 -8.24 -13.86 -13.92
C VAL A 430 -9.72 -13.86 -13.61
N ARG A 431 -10.15 -14.84 -12.84
CA ARG A 431 -11.57 -15.10 -12.55
C ARG A 431 -12.00 -14.33 -11.30
N ALA A 432 -13.13 -13.63 -11.38
CA ALA A 432 -13.80 -13.09 -10.19
C ALA A 432 -14.43 -14.21 -9.35
N ALA A 433 -14.37 -14.08 -8.03
CA ALA A 433 -14.99 -15.05 -7.12
C ALA A 433 -16.53 -14.95 -7.17
N PRO A 434 -17.26 -16.08 -7.08
CA PRO A 434 -18.71 -16.05 -6.88
C PRO A 434 -19.08 -15.18 -5.68
N LEU A 435 -20.14 -14.39 -5.80
CA LEU A 435 -20.62 -13.56 -4.70
C LEU A 435 -21.32 -14.41 -3.64
N GLY A 436 -21.10 -14.08 -2.38
CA GLY A 436 -21.81 -14.61 -1.23
C GLY A 436 -23.19 -13.97 -1.05
N ALA A 437 -23.78 -14.16 0.13
CA ALA A 437 -25.11 -13.64 0.46
C ALA A 437 -25.14 -12.10 0.56
N GLU A 438 -24.01 -11.46 0.85
CA GLU A 438 -23.88 -10.02 1.05
C GLU A 438 -22.80 -9.43 0.10
N PRO A 439 -23.11 -9.21 -1.19
CA PRO A 439 -22.18 -8.58 -2.13
C PRO A 439 -21.64 -7.24 -1.59
N PRO A 440 -20.37 -6.89 -1.81
CA PRO A 440 -19.42 -7.52 -2.75
C PRO A 440 -18.63 -8.71 -2.19
N GLN A 441 -18.98 -9.20 -1.01
CA GLN A 441 -18.27 -10.31 -0.38
C GLN A 441 -18.33 -11.58 -1.25
N ALA A 442 -17.17 -12.20 -1.43
CA ALA A 442 -16.98 -13.44 -2.14
C ALA A 442 -17.43 -14.63 -1.29
N LEU A 443 -17.97 -15.66 -1.96
CA LEU A 443 -18.31 -16.93 -1.35
C LEU A 443 -17.03 -17.72 -1.06
N PHE A 444 -16.78 -17.98 0.22
CA PHE A 444 -15.71 -18.87 0.68
C PHE A 444 -16.27 -20.27 0.94
N GLY A 445 -15.72 -21.29 0.28
CA GLY A 445 -16.15 -22.68 0.42
C GLY A 445 -15.07 -23.60 1.02
N PRO A 446 -15.34 -24.92 1.11
CA PRO A 446 -14.39 -25.90 1.65
C PRO A 446 -13.06 -26.01 0.90
N ALA A 447 -13.02 -25.57 -0.36
CA ALA A 447 -11.81 -25.50 -1.19
C ALA A 447 -11.27 -24.05 -1.31
N GLY A 448 -11.72 -23.15 -0.44
CA GLY A 448 -11.40 -21.72 -0.51
C GLY A 448 -12.30 -20.94 -1.48
N TYR A 449 -11.75 -19.85 -2.03
CA TYR A 449 -12.44 -19.02 -3.00
C TYR A 449 -12.44 -19.62 -4.40
N GLY A 450 -13.59 -19.60 -5.07
CA GLY A 450 -13.75 -20.01 -6.48
C GLY A 450 -13.40 -18.92 -7.51
N GLY A 451 -12.46 -18.03 -7.17
CA GLY A 451 -11.96 -16.90 -7.95
C GLY A 451 -11.14 -15.98 -7.05
N VAL A 452 -10.60 -14.89 -7.59
CA VAL A 452 -9.79 -13.93 -6.82
C VAL A 452 -10.68 -13.09 -5.89
N ALA A 453 -10.25 -12.97 -4.64
CA ALA A 453 -10.85 -12.10 -3.63
C ALA A 453 -9.77 -11.29 -2.90
N ASP A 454 -10.12 -10.10 -2.42
CA ASP A 454 -9.22 -9.29 -1.60
C ASP A 454 -9.06 -9.84 -0.18
N VAL A 455 -8.19 -9.21 0.61
CA VAL A 455 -7.96 -9.55 2.03
C VAL A 455 -9.16 -9.20 2.93
N ALA A 456 -10.07 -8.34 2.48
CA ALA A 456 -11.33 -8.00 3.13
C ALA A 456 -12.50 -8.92 2.72
N GLY A 457 -12.24 -9.89 1.84
CA GLY A 457 -13.19 -10.87 1.33
C GLY A 457 -14.04 -10.40 0.15
N ASN A 458 -13.78 -9.26 -0.49
CA ASN A 458 -14.55 -8.82 -1.67
C ASN A 458 -14.08 -9.52 -2.95
N SER A 459 -15.03 -9.86 -3.83
CA SER A 459 -14.72 -10.44 -5.14
C SER A 459 -14.11 -9.41 -6.10
N LEU A 460 -13.20 -9.85 -6.97
CA LEU A 460 -12.54 -9.04 -8.00
C LEU A 460 -13.50 -8.29 -8.94
N ASP A 461 -13.21 -7.01 -9.19
CA ASP A 461 -13.64 -6.24 -10.36
C ASP A 461 -12.49 -6.16 -11.37
N GLY A 462 -12.38 -7.17 -12.22
CA GLY A 462 -11.32 -7.29 -13.21
C GLY A 462 -11.48 -6.31 -14.38
N GLY A 463 -12.69 -5.79 -14.59
CA GLY A 463 -12.99 -4.85 -15.66
C GLY A 463 -12.94 -5.44 -17.08
N GLY A 464 -13.04 -6.74 -17.26
CA GLY A 464 -13.11 -7.35 -18.58
C GLY A 464 -11.78 -7.41 -19.34
N GLU A 465 -11.87 -7.30 -20.67
CA GLU A 465 -10.73 -7.26 -21.58
C GLU A 465 -9.84 -6.05 -21.29
N GLU A 466 -8.56 -6.30 -21.07
CA GLU A 466 -7.55 -5.27 -20.79
C GLU A 466 -7.97 -4.30 -19.66
N ALA A 467 -8.83 -4.79 -18.75
CA ALA A 467 -9.32 -4.04 -17.60
C ALA A 467 -10.13 -2.77 -17.93
N LEU A 468 -10.81 -2.73 -19.09
CA LEU A 468 -11.52 -1.56 -19.65
C LEU A 468 -12.83 -1.15 -18.94
N LEU A 469 -13.45 -2.03 -18.16
CA LEU A 469 -14.80 -1.87 -17.58
C LEU A 469 -14.83 -1.76 -16.05
N LYS A 470 -13.68 -1.49 -15.42
CA LYS A 470 -13.56 -1.26 -13.98
C LYS A 470 -14.52 -0.18 -13.49
N ASN A 471 -15.45 -0.56 -12.62
CA ASN A 471 -16.48 0.33 -12.09
C ASN A 471 -16.61 0.30 -10.56
N LEU A 472 -15.72 -0.44 -9.89
CA LEU A 472 -15.67 -0.69 -8.44
C LEU A 472 -16.90 -1.44 -7.91
N ILE A 473 -17.55 -2.25 -8.74
CA ILE A 473 -18.72 -3.04 -8.38
C ILE A 473 -18.41 -4.51 -8.69
N ALA A 474 -18.42 -5.37 -7.67
CA ALA A 474 -18.37 -6.80 -7.86
C ALA A 474 -19.75 -7.37 -8.20
N GLN A 475 -19.89 -7.86 -9.42
CA GLN A 475 -20.95 -8.65 -10.03
C GLN A 475 -20.63 -10.16 -10.03
N GLY A 476 -19.36 -10.53 -9.84
CA GLY A 476 -18.89 -11.92 -9.80
C GLY A 476 -18.76 -12.56 -11.20
N PRO A 477 -18.41 -13.87 -11.26
CA PRO A 477 -18.26 -14.57 -12.52
C PRO A 477 -19.63 -14.79 -13.18
N PRO A 478 -19.67 -14.92 -14.51
CA PRO A 478 -20.91 -15.21 -15.21
C PRO A 478 -21.41 -16.61 -14.85
N ILE A 479 -22.72 -16.82 -14.97
CA ILE A 479 -23.38 -18.10 -14.70
C ILE A 479 -22.82 -19.23 -15.61
N ALA A 480 -22.30 -18.89 -16.79
CA ALA A 480 -21.62 -19.84 -17.68
C ALA A 480 -20.11 -19.88 -17.41
N VAL A 481 -19.59 -21.06 -17.05
CA VAL A 481 -18.15 -21.33 -16.90
C VAL A 481 -17.47 -21.02 -18.24
N ASN A 482 -16.55 -20.05 -18.27
CA ASN A 482 -15.83 -19.52 -19.46
C ASN A 482 -16.52 -18.40 -20.29
N ALA A 483 -17.60 -17.79 -19.84
CA ALA A 483 -18.06 -16.57 -20.49
C ALA A 483 -17.15 -15.37 -20.13
N LEU A 484 -16.82 -14.55 -21.13
CA LEU A 484 -16.24 -13.22 -20.92
C LEU A 484 -17.29 -12.38 -20.17
N ALA A 485 -16.96 -11.89 -18.98
CA ALA A 485 -17.86 -11.13 -18.12
C ALA A 485 -17.22 -9.82 -17.67
N VAL A 486 -18.03 -8.91 -17.17
CA VAL A 486 -17.58 -7.57 -16.74
C VAL A 486 -16.47 -7.64 -15.69
N ASP A 487 -16.53 -8.60 -14.77
CA ASP A 487 -15.63 -8.67 -13.61
C ASP A 487 -14.46 -9.63 -13.76
N ASN A 488 -14.51 -10.55 -14.72
CA ASN A 488 -13.31 -11.32 -15.04
C ASN A 488 -12.34 -10.40 -15.76
N PHE A 489 -11.04 -10.53 -15.50
CA PHE A 489 -10.04 -9.85 -16.30
C PHE A 489 -9.46 -10.83 -17.33
N TRP A 490 -9.22 -10.35 -18.55
CA TRP A 490 -8.38 -11.07 -19.51
C TRP A 490 -7.52 -10.15 -20.36
N SER A 491 -6.37 -10.68 -20.79
CA SER A 491 -5.48 -10.01 -21.74
C SER A 491 -4.77 -11.04 -22.58
N ASP A 492 -4.68 -10.77 -23.87
CA ASP A 492 -4.05 -11.66 -24.83
C ASP A 492 -2.58 -11.27 -25.03
N PHE A 493 -1.72 -12.25 -25.27
CA PHE A 493 -0.33 -12.04 -25.64
C PHE A 493 0.21 -13.18 -26.50
N SER A 494 1.34 -12.96 -27.16
CA SER A 494 1.95 -13.97 -28.04
C SER A 494 3.42 -14.18 -27.69
N THR A 495 3.89 -15.40 -27.92
CA THR A 495 5.32 -15.73 -27.81
C THR A 495 5.92 -16.14 -29.15
N ASP A 496 7.22 -15.95 -29.30
CA ASP A 496 8.00 -16.51 -30.41
C ASP A 496 8.81 -17.75 -29.97
N ASN A 497 9.72 -18.22 -30.81
CA ASN A 497 10.59 -19.36 -30.49
C ASN A 497 11.94 -18.96 -29.88
N THR A 498 12.14 -17.68 -29.58
CA THR A 498 13.40 -17.15 -29.05
C THR A 498 13.44 -17.21 -27.53
N LEU A 499 14.65 -17.15 -26.98
CA LEU A 499 14.89 -16.95 -25.55
C LEU A 499 15.50 -15.58 -25.34
N ASN A 500 14.92 -14.79 -24.44
CA ASN A 500 15.55 -13.58 -23.97
C ASN A 500 16.64 -13.98 -22.97
N THR A 501 17.88 -13.58 -23.26
CA THR A 501 19.06 -13.87 -22.42
C THR A 501 19.71 -12.59 -21.89
N ASN A 502 19.01 -11.46 -21.99
CA ASN A 502 19.45 -10.18 -21.45
C ASN A 502 19.66 -10.31 -19.95
N ARG A 503 20.83 -9.87 -19.51
CA ARG A 503 21.21 -9.91 -18.10
C ARG A 503 20.74 -8.62 -17.44
N PRO A 504 20.07 -8.70 -16.27
CA PRO A 504 19.72 -7.50 -15.54
C PRO A 504 20.99 -6.85 -14.98
N HIS A 505 20.94 -5.53 -14.85
CA HIS A 505 21.89 -4.73 -14.11
C HIS A 505 21.18 -3.60 -13.37
N LEU A 506 21.88 -3.03 -12.39
CA LEU A 506 21.37 -1.90 -11.63
C LEU A 506 21.71 -0.58 -12.32
N ASP A 507 20.67 0.19 -12.65
CA ASP A 507 20.81 1.54 -13.19
C ASP A 507 21.15 2.54 -12.07
N ALA A 508 20.51 2.39 -10.91
CA ALA A 508 20.64 3.29 -9.78
C ALA A 508 20.31 2.62 -8.44
N ILE A 509 20.87 3.18 -7.36
CA ILE A 509 20.45 2.93 -5.99
C ILE A 509 20.24 4.30 -5.34
N LEU A 510 19.11 4.47 -4.64
CA LEU A 510 18.80 5.63 -3.82
C LEU A 510 18.60 5.16 -2.38
N PRO A 511 19.13 5.83 -1.34
CA PRO A 511 20.15 6.87 -1.39
C PRO A 511 21.38 6.45 -2.22
N ALA A 512 22.05 7.42 -2.84
CA ALA A 512 23.21 7.15 -3.66
C ALA A 512 24.33 6.50 -2.85
N GLN A 513 25.20 5.74 -3.51
CA GLN A 513 26.32 5.10 -2.83
C GLN A 513 27.18 6.14 -2.09
N ASN A 514 27.48 5.86 -0.81
CA ASN A 514 28.24 6.74 0.08
C ASN A 514 27.60 8.13 0.31
N GLN A 515 26.29 8.28 0.09
CA GLN A 515 25.59 9.52 0.40
C GLN A 515 25.61 9.75 1.92
N PRO A 516 26.16 10.89 2.39
CA PRO A 516 26.08 11.28 3.80
C PRO A 516 24.71 11.88 4.13
N ASP A 517 24.41 12.02 5.42
CA ASP A 517 23.25 12.76 5.93
C ASP A 517 21.90 12.31 5.32
N VAL A 518 21.76 10.99 5.14
CA VAL A 518 20.51 10.35 4.69
C VAL A 518 19.42 10.53 5.75
N SER A 519 18.21 10.90 5.33
CA SER A 519 17.07 11.02 6.24
C SER A 519 16.77 9.66 6.89
N VAL A 520 16.38 9.67 8.16
CA VAL A 520 16.13 8.43 8.93
C VAL A 520 14.97 7.59 8.39
N ASP A 521 14.08 8.22 7.62
CA ASP A 521 12.89 7.64 6.98
C ASP A 521 13.03 7.51 5.45
N GLN A 522 14.23 7.74 4.89
CA GLN A 522 14.44 7.66 3.45
C GLN A 522 14.47 6.20 3.00
N ASP A 523 13.45 5.79 2.24
CA ASP A 523 13.42 4.47 1.61
C ASP A 523 14.64 4.21 0.73
N VAL A 524 15.05 2.93 0.68
CA VAL A 524 16.13 2.47 -0.21
C VAL A 524 15.53 1.90 -1.49
N GLU A 525 15.75 2.57 -2.61
CA GLU A 525 15.28 2.15 -3.93
C GLU A 525 16.44 1.56 -4.76
N ILE A 526 16.16 0.46 -5.46
CA ILE A 526 17.09 -0.25 -6.33
C ILE A 526 16.45 -0.36 -7.71
N THR A 527 16.99 0.35 -8.70
CA THR A 527 16.46 0.38 -10.06
C THR A 527 17.16 -0.65 -10.94
N PHE A 528 16.39 -1.59 -11.48
CA PHE A 528 16.81 -2.58 -12.48
C PHE A 528 16.40 -2.15 -13.88
N ASN A 529 17.28 -2.40 -14.85
CA ASN A 529 17.08 -2.05 -16.27
C ASN A 529 16.19 -3.01 -17.06
N GLU A 530 15.64 -4.04 -16.41
CA GLU A 530 14.81 -5.09 -17.00
C GLU A 530 13.58 -5.30 -16.11
N PRO A 531 12.43 -5.75 -16.66
CA PRO A 531 11.34 -6.23 -15.83
C PRO A 531 11.82 -7.42 -14.99
N MET A 532 11.66 -7.30 -13.68
CA MET A 532 12.14 -8.27 -12.70
C MET A 532 11.03 -9.21 -12.23
N ARG A 533 11.41 -10.39 -11.78
CA ARG A 533 10.52 -11.38 -11.15
C ARG A 533 10.30 -11.02 -9.69
N PHE A 534 9.07 -10.64 -9.32
CA PHE A 534 8.75 -10.06 -8.02
C PHE A 534 8.88 -11.09 -6.88
N SER A 535 8.60 -12.37 -7.12
CA SER A 535 8.83 -13.45 -6.16
C SER A 535 10.31 -13.66 -5.81
N THR A 536 11.24 -13.09 -6.58
CA THR A 536 12.68 -13.06 -6.24
C THR A 536 13.12 -11.73 -5.63
N LEU A 537 12.30 -10.68 -5.70
CA LEU A 537 12.55 -9.37 -5.06
C LEU A 537 11.97 -9.38 -3.63
N THR A 538 12.47 -10.28 -2.80
CA THR A 538 12.02 -10.44 -1.41
C THR A 538 13.19 -10.23 -0.46
N ASN A 539 12.90 -10.17 0.85
CA ASN A 539 13.92 -10.09 1.88
C ASN A 539 14.78 -11.36 2.04
N ALA A 540 14.55 -12.40 1.23
CA ALA A 540 15.46 -13.53 1.08
C ALA A 540 16.67 -13.18 0.19
N ASN A 541 16.47 -12.30 -0.80
CA ASN A 541 17.45 -12.01 -1.85
C ASN A 541 17.96 -10.57 -1.85
N ILE A 542 17.17 -9.67 -1.30
CA ILE A 542 17.52 -8.27 -1.10
C ILE A 542 17.55 -8.00 0.40
N GLY A 543 18.74 -7.71 0.92
CA GLY A 543 18.98 -7.46 2.34
C GLY A 543 19.38 -6.03 2.63
N LEU A 544 19.20 -5.61 3.88
CA LEU A 544 19.68 -4.33 4.38
C LEU A 544 20.45 -4.57 5.69
N THR A 545 21.77 -4.39 5.65
CA THR A 545 22.62 -4.67 6.81
C THR A 545 23.08 -3.37 7.48
N PRO A 546 22.68 -3.12 8.75
CA PRO A 546 23.16 -1.97 9.50
C PRO A 546 24.57 -2.17 10.07
N ARG A 547 25.30 -1.07 10.23
CA ARG A 547 26.61 -1.01 10.90
C ARG A 547 26.72 0.29 11.72
N PRO A 548 26.87 0.23 13.06
CA PRO A 548 26.91 -0.96 13.91
C PRO A 548 25.67 -1.85 13.79
N ALA A 549 25.86 -3.16 13.99
CA ALA A 549 24.76 -4.11 13.92
C ALA A 549 23.73 -3.80 15.02
N HIS A 550 22.48 -3.67 14.61
CA HIS A 550 21.33 -3.53 15.49
C HIS A 550 20.13 -4.20 14.82
N GLU A 551 19.08 -4.42 15.61
CA GLU A 551 17.82 -4.93 15.09
C GLU A 551 17.16 -3.88 14.19
N LEU A 552 16.83 -4.28 12.96
CA LEU A 552 16.18 -3.46 11.97
C LEU A 552 15.22 -4.37 11.21
N TRP A 553 13.95 -4.00 11.18
CA TRP A 553 13.01 -4.63 10.26
C TRP A 553 13.14 -4.01 8.88
N TYR A 554 12.98 -4.84 7.86
CA TYR A 554 12.82 -4.38 6.49
C TYR A 554 12.04 -5.40 5.66
N ARG A 555 11.34 -4.91 4.65
CA ARG A 555 10.70 -5.73 3.62
C ARG A 555 10.95 -5.13 2.25
N VAL A 556 10.69 -5.91 1.21
CA VAL A 556 11.01 -5.52 -0.16
C VAL A 556 9.72 -5.50 -0.97
N GLY A 557 9.33 -4.31 -1.40
CA GLY A 557 8.30 -4.09 -2.40
C GLY A 557 8.92 -3.88 -3.78
N ALA A 558 8.11 -3.92 -4.82
CA ALA A 558 8.56 -3.68 -6.18
C ALA A 558 7.48 -3.03 -7.05
N GLN A 559 7.92 -2.22 -8.00
CA GLN A 559 7.06 -1.60 -9.01
C GLN A 559 7.72 -1.65 -10.38
N ASN A 560 6.94 -2.07 -11.39
CA ASN A 560 7.39 -2.05 -12.77
C ASN A 560 7.42 -0.61 -13.31
N VAL A 561 8.47 -0.30 -14.05
CA VAL A 561 8.64 0.97 -14.77
C VAL A 561 8.08 0.77 -16.18
N ALA A 562 6.91 1.33 -16.43
CA ALA A 562 6.26 1.25 -17.74
C ALA A 562 6.49 2.51 -18.56
N ASN A 563 6.83 2.34 -19.84
CA ASN A 563 6.74 3.39 -20.83
C ASN A 563 5.34 3.35 -21.48
N VAL A 564 4.45 4.20 -20.99
CA VAL A 564 3.04 4.28 -21.41
C VAL A 564 2.89 4.56 -22.91
N VAL A 565 3.83 5.27 -23.53
CA VAL A 565 3.78 5.60 -24.96
C VAL A 565 4.14 4.39 -25.83
N ALA A 566 5.12 3.60 -25.38
CA ALA A 566 5.60 2.42 -26.10
C ALA A 566 4.88 1.12 -25.66
N SER A 567 3.93 1.20 -24.73
CA SER A 567 3.21 0.06 -24.16
C SER A 567 4.15 -1.09 -23.77
N VAL A 568 5.26 -0.76 -23.11
CA VAL A 568 6.30 -1.71 -22.73
C VAL A 568 6.77 -1.44 -21.31
N VAL A 569 7.10 -2.52 -20.59
CA VAL A 569 7.78 -2.42 -19.30
C VAL A 569 9.29 -2.43 -19.55
N THR A 570 9.97 -1.37 -19.11
CA THR A 570 11.40 -1.14 -19.36
C THR A 570 12.30 -1.49 -18.20
N GLY A 571 11.74 -1.72 -17.00
CA GLY A 571 12.53 -1.93 -15.79
C GLY A 571 11.67 -2.20 -14.58
N THR A 572 12.31 -2.36 -13.42
CA THR A 572 11.63 -2.51 -12.13
C THR A 572 12.41 -1.74 -11.07
N VAL A 573 11.70 -1.04 -10.19
CA VAL A 573 12.26 -0.48 -8.96
C VAL A 573 11.87 -1.39 -7.81
N ALA A 574 12.86 -1.96 -7.12
CA ALA A 574 12.67 -2.60 -5.82
C ALA A 574 12.84 -1.56 -4.71
N ILE A 575 11.96 -1.58 -3.72
CA ILE A 575 11.91 -0.61 -2.63
C ILE A 575 12.08 -1.39 -1.33
N ILE A 576 13.16 -1.13 -0.59
CA ILE A 576 13.35 -1.67 0.74
C ILE A 576 12.66 -0.71 1.71
N GLU A 577 11.45 -1.08 2.15
CA GLU A 577 10.75 -0.41 3.24
C GLU A 577 11.37 -0.89 4.55
N HIS A 578 11.72 0.03 5.45
CA HIS A 578 12.44 -0.31 6.68
C HIS A 578 11.99 0.54 7.88
N GLY A 579 12.36 0.08 9.08
CA GLY A 579 12.25 0.88 10.30
C GLY A 579 13.19 2.08 10.26
N LEU A 580 12.93 3.10 11.09
CA LEU A 580 13.76 4.31 11.09
C LEU A 580 15.25 3.98 11.28
N PHE A 581 16.11 4.58 10.46
CA PHE A 581 17.55 4.55 10.68
C PHE A 581 17.91 5.27 11.98
N LEU A 582 18.98 4.79 12.60
CA LEU A 582 19.54 5.39 13.80
C LEU A 582 20.22 6.71 13.43
N ASP A 583 19.91 7.75 14.19
CA ASP A 583 20.55 9.05 14.04
C ASP A 583 22.00 9.03 14.54
N TYR A 584 22.84 9.86 13.94
CA TYR A 584 24.23 10.02 14.38
C TYR A 584 24.30 10.87 15.65
N ILE A 585 24.86 10.29 16.72
CA ILE A 585 25.13 11.01 17.97
C ILE A 585 26.58 11.47 17.96
N ALA A 586 26.81 12.77 18.18
CA ALA A 586 28.15 13.34 18.25
C ALA A 586 29.03 12.59 19.26
N GLY A 587 30.19 12.09 18.79
CA GLY A 587 31.12 11.27 19.58
C GLY A 587 30.82 9.76 19.56
N GLY A 588 29.74 9.32 18.92
CA GLY A 588 29.42 7.92 18.65
C GLY A 588 29.96 7.40 17.30
N PRO A 589 29.77 6.10 17.00
CA PRO A 589 30.09 5.54 15.69
C PRO A 589 29.13 6.06 14.60
N LEU A 590 29.61 6.15 13.36
CA LEU A 590 28.75 6.42 12.20
C LEU A 590 27.75 5.27 12.00
N GLN A 591 26.51 5.62 11.65
CA GLN A 591 25.45 4.68 11.31
C GLN A 591 25.45 4.49 9.79
N ASN A 592 25.96 3.35 9.32
CA ASN A 592 26.00 3.00 7.89
C ASN A 592 25.02 1.86 7.61
N TYR A 593 24.36 1.90 6.46
CA TYR A 593 23.42 0.87 6.03
C TYR A 593 23.83 0.36 4.65
N TYR A 594 23.86 -0.96 4.50
CA TYR A 594 24.37 -1.62 3.30
C TYR A 594 23.27 -2.46 2.66
N PRO A 595 22.65 -1.99 1.56
CA PRO A 595 21.79 -2.83 0.76
C PRO A 595 22.63 -3.92 0.07
N ILE A 596 22.12 -5.14 0.06
CA ILE A 596 22.76 -6.32 -0.54
C ILE A 596 21.76 -6.94 -1.49
N VAL A 597 22.16 -7.14 -2.75
CA VAL A 597 21.38 -7.87 -3.75
C VAL A 597 22.19 -9.10 -4.14
N ASN A 598 21.61 -10.29 -3.92
CA ASN A 598 22.25 -11.53 -4.33
C ASN A 598 21.93 -11.87 -5.80
N ASN A 599 22.56 -12.93 -6.32
CA ASN A 599 22.37 -13.40 -7.68
C ASN A 599 21.11 -14.26 -7.88
N GLU A 600 20.31 -14.50 -6.83
CA GLU A 600 19.04 -15.23 -6.94
C GLU A 600 17.88 -14.33 -7.41
N VAL A 601 18.07 -13.01 -7.36
CA VAL A 601 17.21 -12.06 -8.07
C VAL A 601 17.25 -12.35 -9.58
N SER A 602 16.09 -12.38 -10.23
CA SER A 602 15.99 -12.71 -11.65
C SER A 602 15.00 -11.82 -12.40
N THR A 603 15.17 -11.71 -13.72
CA THR A 603 14.21 -11.02 -14.60
C THR A 603 12.89 -11.78 -14.71
N ALA A 604 11.86 -11.14 -15.24
CA ALA A 604 10.63 -11.80 -15.68
C ALA A 604 10.90 -12.86 -16.77
N TYR A 605 12.04 -12.79 -17.46
CA TYR A 605 12.54 -13.82 -18.38
C TYR A 605 13.38 -14.91 -17.68
N GLN A 606 13.40 -14.93 -16.35
CA GLN A 606 14.10 -15.92 -15.51
C GLN A 606 15.64 -15.89 -15.67
N ILE A 607 16.18 -14.75 -16.13
CA ILE A 607 17.63 -14.53 -16.21
C ILE A 607 18.10 -13.96 -14.88
N CYS A 608 18.96 -14.71 -14.19
CA CYS A 608 19.48 -14.30 -12.89
C CYS A 608 20.42 -13.09 -12.99
N TYR A 609 20.57 -12.38 -11.87
CA TYR A 609 21.46 -11.24 -11.72
C TYR A 609 22.92 -11.69 -11.58
N TYR A 610 23.52 -12.14 -12.69
CA TYR A 610 24.89 -12.62 -12.74
C TYR A 610 25.59 -12.41 -14.09
N PRO A 611 26.85 -11.94 -14.11
CA PRO A 611 27.55 -11.25 -13.03
C PRO A 611 26.75 -10.06 -12.50
N ALA A 612 26.83 -9.80 -11.19
CA ALA A 612 26.09 -8.75 -10.52
C ALA A 612 26.82 -7.42 -10.68
N TYR A 613 26.34 -6.51 -11.55
CA TYR A 613 26.94 -5.17 -11.70
C TYR A 613 25.95 -4.02 -11.69
N GLY A 614 26.49 -2.83 -11.40
CA GLY A 614 25.79 -1.56 -11.24
C GLY A 614 25.43 -1.25 -9.77
N PRO A 615 25.33 0.03 -9.37
CA PRO A 615 25.98 1.21 -9.96
C PRO A 615 27.46 1.34 -9.47
N PRO A 616 28.39 1.90 -10.28
CA PRO A 616 28.24 2.39 -11.65
C PRO A 616 28.18 1.26 -12.69
N SER A 617 27.68 1.59 -13.90
CA SER A 617 27.35 0.65 -15.00
C SER A 617 28.50 -0.26 -15.47
N ASN A 618 29.75 -0.01 -15.06
CA ASN A 618 30.93 -0.74 -15.53
C ASN A 618 31.81 -1.27 -14.41
N CYS A 619 31.26 -1.62 -13.22
CA CYS A 619 31.95 -2.07 -11.99
C CYS A 619 33.14 -3.05 -12.16
N GLY A 620 33.40 -3.55 -13.36
CA GLY A 620 34.61 -4.28 -13.76
C GLY A 620 34.39 -5.77 -13.68
N VAL A 621 33.13 -6.20 -13.50
CA VAL A 621 32.82 -7.58 -13.22
C VAL A 621 33.19 -8.47 -14.38
N SER A 622 33.67 -9.66 -14.05
CA SER A 622 34.05 -10.69 -15.01
C SER A 622 33.68 -12.05 -14.45
N ALA A 623 33.85 -13.12 -15.22
CA ALA A 623 33.67 -14.47 -14.70
C ALA A 623 34.60 -14.77 -13.50
N ALA A 624 35.77 -14.11 -13.41
CA ALA A 624 36.69 -14.25 -12.29
C ALA A 624 36.36 -13.34 -11.10
N GLN A 625 35.63 -12.25 -11.35
CA GLN A 625 35.22 -11.26 -10.35
C GLN A 625 33.75 -10.90 -10.55
N PRO A 626 32.80 -11.80 -10.22
CA PRO A 626 31.42 -11.66 -10.66
C PRO A 626 30.59 -10.69 -9.80
N SER A 627 31.11 -10.24 -8.67
CA SER A 627 30.38 -9.44 -7.68
C SER A 627 30.80 -7.98 -7.74
N CYS A 628 29.86 -7.05 -7.79
CA CYS A 628 30.13 -5.62 -7.63
C CYS A 628 30.00 -5.21 -6.16
N CYS A 629 31.13 -4.95 -5.51
CA CYS A 629 31.19 -4.59 -4.10
C CYS A 629 31.68 -3.16 -3.96
N PHE A 630 30.81 -2.26 -3.47
CA PHE A 630 31.14 -0.85 -3.27
C PHE A 630 31.67 -0.17 -4.55
N GLY A 631 31.13 -0.54 -5.72
CA GLY A 631 31.55 0.04 -7.00
C GLY A 631 32.84 -0.55 -7.57
N ALA A 632 33.36 -1.65 -6.99
CA ALA A 632 34.51 -2.38 -7.50
C ALA A 632 34.24 -3.89 -7.66
N ALA A 633 34.76 -4.49 -8.72
CA ALA A 633 34.66 -5.93 -8.96
C ALA A 633 35.40 -6.75 -7.89
N SER A 634 34.78 -7.85 -7.48
CA SER A 634 35.29 -8.75 -6.46
C SER A 634 35.15 -10.20 -6.90
N SER A 635 36.20 -10.99 -6.65
CA SER A 635 36.19 -12.46 -6.80
C SER A 635 35.50 -13.16 -5.62
N SER A 636 35.15 -12.43 -4.57
CA SER A 636 34.43 -12.98 -3.43
C SER A 636 32.98 -13.30 -3.82
N SER A 637 32.48 -14.45 -3.37
CA SER A 637 31.08 -14.84 -3.51
C SER A 637 30.13 -13.92 -2.75
N ALA A 638 30.63 -13.12 -1.81
CA ALA A 638 29.88 -12.12 -1.07
C ALA A 638 30.70 -10.85 -0.85
N CYS A 639 30.03 -9.69 -0.88
CA CYS A 639 30.65 -8.42 -0.55
C CYS A 639 30.94 -8.34 0.96
N SER A 640 32.23 -8.27 1.30
CA SER A 640 32.65 -8.10 2.69
C SER A 640 32.34 -6.68 3.14
N ILE A 641 31.42 -6.53 4.10
CA ILE A 641 31.07 -5.22 4.65
C ILE A 641 32.32 -4.64 5.37
N PRO A 642 32.82 -3.45 4.99
CA PRO A 642 34.08 -2.89 5.46
C PRO A 642 34.16 -2.85 6.98
N THR A 643 35.20 -3.47 7.56
CA THR A 643 35.34 -3.57 9.03
C THR A 643 35.74 -2.26 9.71
N SER A 644 36.33 -1.34 8.94
CA SER A 644 36.76 -0.01 9.37
C SER A 644 36.15 1.07 8.48
N ILE A 645 35.67 2.13 9.11
CA ILE A 645 35.21 3.36 8.46
C ILE A 645 36.46 4.07 7.91
N SER A 646 36.75 3.97 6.61
CA SER A 646 37.59 5.00 5.99
C SER A 646 36.72 6.24 5.90
N SER A 647 37.01 7.26 6.69
CA SER A 647 36.44 8.59 6.48
C SER A 647 36.63 8.99 5.01
N PRO A 648 35.62 9.63 4.38
CA PRO A 648 35.79 10.18 3.04
C PRO A 648 36.94 11.19 2.97
#